data_AF-A0A0Q4S9I3-F1
#
_entry.id   AF-A0A0Q4S9I3-F1
#
_cell.length_a   1.000
_cell.length_b   1.000
_cell.length_c   1.000
_cell.angle_alpha   90.00
_cell.angle_beta   90.00
_cell.angle_gamma   90.00
#
_symmetry.space_group_name_H-M   'P 1'
#
loop_
_entity.id
_entity.type
_entity.pdbx_description
1 polymer ?
#
loop_
_entity_poly.entity_id
_entity_poly.type
_entity_poly.pdbx_seq_one_letter_code
_entity_poly.pdbx_strand_id
1 'polypeptide(L)'
;MEEVKISNTEFKSFDDQIKETEIEKKLSIPAKRLMEKLEPIPSKIDSLQYRWFWELIQNASDFNSEVDIELEHKENYLIFRHNGQPFKLVDVENLITPDSDKDDKDIDDDYIGRFGSGFISTHVLSSLITVEGLVKDKYRENVYYRFKFDLDRNQYNSKPKLIDSIQSSESQFKSKYVSSEHLPGSFETKFTYDLNKGLSNLTPKEVAKSGIEYAVKILPLVFTFLPKLKSVKFIQNNGSLKESYFYQKSRNDQSGLCEIGYEINAVPQPDIKVKYAVEDDVTVAVEIKNNLVLEYPENMAVLFLYLPMIGSEKFPFPVSINSQKFKPETERNGINISNNDIENRNNLSNGVKAYQKLLETLSKDRVGNLYHLVKLKSDRIKALQNDSSWFQQNIEKDFKIVLDQVKFVNCNGESISYSELKLPFIPENKTESKDLDFYDTVCDLILGQVPNRHEYLNWLKNIDFTIFKQVPFRLDAAVKIVEETKNLVQLSKLLNKNEEETIKWLAVFIKYVIENDNGLLTKHKIIPCKSEEGTFVDRDAEIYADNGVHHDLIEVFNKMKNENYRDKLLNDVINKEVVNLLPANKFKTWDSLAKEIDDIFRIRLDGNSRLSKNELEGLSILLKWLKVKGFPNWKELSNYFPTFHGSYSNFFMESFNEEERVKAITIRDSGKQDSLLRLAESDVTEAELNKVVESISEVKKIISIIESGANLNQLKELAELFPDKIPSHVMDIAREEGEKKRDFDTKSKIGSDVEKLFKTAFEKAHLGLIVEKINLDDVNFVYAGGGSYDFRITNPVTGQSFYIEMKSVRHGNTDSIKLAISQLERAVNPKYKEHYCIALIERTKDIKDMDEDYVLENLKFIPSPGIFLESVYEDHKKVIESTSRAKEAKLLMLNADFRCSIDYKFLLSNSKLIGDLEIAVIKSLKS
;
A
#
# COMPACT_ATOMS: atom_id res chain seq x y z
N MET A 1 85.48 -36.46 -60.99
CA MET A 1 85.10 -35.27 -61.77
C MET A 1 83.65 -35.45 -62.15
N GLU A 2 82.75 -34.92 -61.34
CA GLU A 2 81.30 -34.91 -61.60
C GLU A 2 80.93 -33.50 -62.09
N GLU A 3 80.36 -33.45 -63.29
CA GLU A 3 79.81 -32.23 -63.88
C GLU A 3 78.45 -31.92 -63.26
N VAL A 4 78.38 -30.75 -62.63
CA VAL A 4 77.18 -30.16 -62.07
C VAL A 4 76.33 -29.57 -63.21
N LYS A 5 75.16 -30.16 -63.45
CA LYS A 5 74.09 -29.53 -64.25
C LYS A 5 73.49 -28.35 -63.47
N ILE A 6 73.79 -27.14 -63.93
CA ILE A 6 73.15 -25.90 -63.48
C ILE A 6 71.84 -25.73 -64.25
N SER A 7 70.76 -25.49 -63.51
CA SER A 7 69.40 -25.26 -64.01
C SER A 7 69.29 -23.92 -64.75
N ASN A 8 68.66 -23.93 -65.94
CA ASN A 8 68.26 -22.75 -66.70
C ASN A 8 67.34 -21.84 -65.88
N THR A 9 67.81 -20.65 -65.54
CA THR A 9 66.98 -19.48 -65.19
C THR A 9 66.59 -18.75 -66.48
N GLU A 10 65.30 -18.70 -66.81
CA GLU A 10 64.78 -17.88 -67.92
C GLU A 10 65.09 -16.39 -67.68
N PHE A 11 65.84 -15.77 -68.58
CA PHE A 11 66.07 -14.32 -68.59
C PHE A 11 64.83 -13.60 -69.15
N LYS A 12 64.24 -12.66 -68.39
CA LYS A 12 63.19 -11.76 -68.88
C LYS A 12 63.75 -10.80 -69.92
N SER A 13 63.04 -10.59 -71.03
CA SER A 13 63.45 -9.66 -72.07
C SER A 13 63.48 -8.20 -71.56
N PHE A 14 64.26 -7.32 -72.19
CA PHE A 14 64.31 -5.91 -71.81
C PHE A 14 62.94 -5.21 -72.01
N ASP A 15 62.18 -5.61 -73.03
CA ASP A 15 60.81 -5.11 -73.26
C ASP A 15 59.85 -5.53 -72.12
N ASP A 16 60.00 -6.74 -71.59
CA ASP A 16 59.22 -7.18 -70.42
C ASP A 16 59.62 -6.43 -69.15
N GLN A 17 60.90 -6.07 -68.98
CA GLN A 17 61.37 -5.23 -67.87
C GLN A 17 60.81 -3.80 -67.95
N ILE A 18 60.71 -3.21 -69.15
CA ILE A 18 60.07 -1.90 -69.36
C ILE A 18 58.59 -1.98 -68.96
N LYS A 19 57.86 -2.99 -69.46
CA LYS A 19 56.44 -3.19 -69.13
C LYS A 19 56.23 -3.41 -67.62
N GLU A 20 57.06 -4.22 -66.97
CA GLU A 20 57.00 -4.42 -65.52
C GLU A 20 57.21 -3.11 -64.77
N THR A 21 58.22 -2.32 -65.15
CA THR A 21 58.52 -1.02 -64.54
C THR A 21 57.38 0.00 -64.73
N GLU A 22 56.76 0.04 -65.92
CA GLU A 22 55.62 0.91 -66.20
C GLU A 22 54.41 0.56 -65.33
N ILE A 23 54.11 -0.73 -65.18
CA ILE A 23 52.98 -1.16 -64.37
C ILE A 23 53.27 -0.93 -62.88
N GLU A 24 54.49 -1.23 -62.40
CA GLU A 24 54.90 -0.94 -61.02
C GLU A 24 54.77 0.54 -60.69
N LYS A 25 55.13 1.44 -61.62
CA LYS A 25 54.98 2.88 -61.46
C LYS A 25 53.50 3.30 -61.44
N LYS A 26 52.69 2.76 -62.37
CA LYS A 26 51.25 3.06 -62.46
C LYS A 26 50.49 2.61 -61.20
N LEU A 27 50.76 1.40 -60.70
CA LEU A 27 49.99 0.78 -59.61
C LEU A 27 50.63 0.99 -58.23
N SER A 28 51.81 1.62 -58.17
CA SER A 28 52.53 1.91 -56.91
C SER A 28 51.68 2.67 -55.89
N ILE A 29 51.00 3.73 -56.33
CA ILE A 29 50.20 4.60 -55.45
C ILE A 29 48.92 3.87 -55.01
N PRO A 30 48.10 3.28 -55.91
CA PRO A 30 46.95 2.46 -55.53
C PRO A 30 47.30 1.34 -54.55
N ALA A 31 48.38 0.60 -54.79
CA ALA A 31 48.82 -0.48 -53.90
C ALA A 31 49.22 0.02 -52.52
N LYS A 32 49.92 1.17 -52.43
CA LYS A 32 50.27 1.79 -51.14
C LYS A 32 49.02 2.23 -50.36
N ARG A 33 48.06 2.88 -51.02
CA ARG A 33 46.80 3.31 -50.38
C ARG A 33 45.96 2.13 -49.90
N LEU A 34 45.92 1.06 -50.68
CA LEU A 34 45.24 -0.18 -50.30
C LEU A 34 45.89 -0.81 -49.06
N MET A 35 47.22 -0.86 -49.00
CA MET A 35 47.98 -1.30 -47.83
C MET A 35 47.66 -0.45 -46.59
N GLU A 36 47.73 0.88 -46.71
CA GLU A 36 47.43 1.84 -45.62
C GLU A 36 46.00 1.68 -45.07
N LYS A 37 45.03 1.26 -45.90
CA LYS A 37 43.63 1.03 -45.48
C LYS A 37 43.36 -0.38 -44.95
N LEU A 38 44.09 -1.39 -45.43
CA LEU A 38 43.92 -2.79 -45.00
C LEU A 38 44.66 -3.10 -43.70
N GLU A 39 45.86 -2.52 -43.50
CA GLU A 39 46.69 -2.73 -42.30
C GLU A 39 45.97 -2.49 -40.97
N PRO A 40 45.13 -1.43 -40.81
CA PRO A 40 44.42 -1.18 -39.56
C PRO A 40 43.19 -2.06 -39.31
N ILE A 41 42.71 -2.84 -40.29
CA ILE A 41 41.46 -3.60 -40.14
C ILE A 41 41.53 -4.58 -38.97
N PRO A 42 42.59 -5.40 -38.81
CA PRO A 42 42.63 -6.37 -37.72
C PRO A 42 42.59 -5.75 -36.32
N SER A 43 43.14 -4.54 -36.13
CA SER A 43 43.13 -3.84 -34.84
C SER A 43 41.83 -3.08 -34.56
N LYS A 44 40.95 -2.94 -35.57
CA LYS A 44 39.64 -2.27 -35.47
C LYS A 44 38.46 -3.24 -35.53
N ILE A 45 38.68 -4.54 -35.29
CA ILE A 45 37.63 -5.57 -35.37
C ILE A 45 36.38 -5.23 -34.55
N ASP A 46 36.56 -4.65 -33.35
CA ASP A 46 35.45 -4.36 -32.43
C ASP A 46 34.37 -3.47 -33.04
N SER A 47 34.75 -2.49 -33.87
CA SER A 47 33.81 -1.63 -34.58
C SER A 47 33.45 -2.18 -35.96
N LEU A 48 34.43 -2.70 -36.71
CA LEU A 48 34.23 -3.14 -38.09
C LEU A 48 33.29 -4.35 -38.20
N GLN A 49 33.29 -5.25 -37.20
CA GLN A 49 32.39 -6.41 -37.18
C GLN A 49 30.91 -6.04 -37.16
N TYR A 50 30.55 -4.86 -36.64
CA TYR A 50 29.17 -4.36 -36.62
C TYR A 50 28.89 -3.35 -37.74
N ARG A 51 29.93 -2.94 -38.47
CA ARG A 51 29.86 -1.87 -39.48
C ARG A 51 29.75 -2.38 -40.92
N TRP A 52 30.40 -3.50 -41.25
CA TRP A 52 30.54 -3.97 -42.63
C TRP A 52 29.20 -4.11 -43.36
N PHE A 53 28.14 -4.54 -42.67
CA PHE A 53 26.82 -4.73 -43.28
C PHE A 53 26.24 -3.39 -43.75
N TRP A 54 26.38 -2.36 -42.93
CA TRP A 54 25.89 -1.02 -43.23
C TRP A 54 26.68 -0.35 -44.34
N GLU A 55 27.99 -0.60 -44.44
CA GLU A 55 28.80 -0.13 -45.58
C GLU A 55 28.31 -0.73 -46.91
N LEU A 56 27.85 -1.99 -46.89
CA LEU A 56 27.23 -2.62 -48.06
C LEU A 56 25.84 -2.05 -48.37
N ILE A 57 25.00 -1.80 -47.36
CA ILE A 57 23.71 -1.10 -47.55
C ILE A 57 23.94 0.30 -48.12
N GLN A 58 24.92 1.03 -47.63
CA GLN A 58 25.24 2.37 -48.09
C GLN A 58 25.60 2.36 -49.58
N ASN A 59 26.55 1.51 -49.98
CA ASN A 59 26.94 1.36 -51.38
C ASN A 59 25.73 1.03 -52.28
N ALA A 60 24.79 0.23 -51.76
CA ALA A 60 23.59 -0.16 -52.48
C ALA A 60 22.53 0.96 -52.54
N SER A 61 22.45 1.86 -51.55
CA SER A 61 21.39 2.88 -51.46
C SER A 61 21.77 4.24 -52.05
N ASP A 62 23.05 4.62 -52.08
CA ASP A 62 23.52 5.95 -52.53
C ASP A 62 23.09 6.30 -53.98
N PHE A 63 22.92 5.30 -54.86
CA PHE A 63 22.59 5.50 -56.28
C PHE A 63 21.17 5.09 -56.67
N ASN A 64 20.33 4.85 -55.67
CA ASN A 64 19.03 4.22 -55.87
C ASN A 64 17.92 4.98 -55.16
N SER A 65 16.75 5.03 -55.80
CA SER A 65 15.52 5.50 -55.15
C SER A 65 14.97 4.45 -54.19
N GLU A 66 15.14 3.17 -54.53
CA GLU A 66 14.67 2.02 -53.77
C GLU A 66 15.70 0.89 -53.85
N VAL A 67 15.88 0.15 -52.76
CA VAL A 67 16.84 -0.96 -52.71
C VAL A 67 16.31 -2.16 -51.91
N ASP A 68 16.47 -3.34 -52.47
CA ASP A 68 16.27 -4.64 -51.85
C ASP A 68 17.61 -5.35 -51.67
N ILE A 69 17.76 -6.04 -50.55
CA ILE A 69 19.01 -6.68 -50.14
C ILE A 69 18.76 -8.15 -49.82
N GLU A 70 19.69 -9.00 -50.26
CA GLU A 70 19.76 -10.39 -49.85
C GLU A 70 21.15 -10.72 -49.32
N LEU A 71 21.22 -11.29 -48.12
CA LEU A 71 22.44 -11.76 -47.50
C LEU A 71 22.34 -13.26 -47.22
N GLU A 72 23.16 -14.05 -47.90
CA GLU A 72 23.23 -15.49 -47.74
C GLU A 72 24.51 -15.87 -46.98
N HIS A 73 24.34 -16.45 -45.79
CA HIS A 73 25.42 -16.91 -44.92
C HIS A 73 25.48 -18.44 -44.90
N LYS A 74 26.57 -18.98 -45.43
CA LYS A 74 26.93 -20.41 -45.44
C LYS A 74 28.16 -20.63 -44.56
N GLU A 75 28.47 -21.89 -44.28
CA GLU A 75 29.63 -22.29 -43.48
C GLU A 75 30.95 -21.63 -43.90
N ASN A 76 31.18 -21.48 -45.22
CA ASN A 76 32.45 -21.01 -45.78
C ASN A 76 32.34 -19.71 -46.56
N TYR A 77 31.13 -19.21 -46.82
CA TYR A 77 30.92 -18.05 -47.67
C TYR A 77 29.82 -17.16 -47.11
N LEU A 78 30.00 -15.85 -47.27
CA LEU A 78 28.95 -14.86 -47.11
C LEU A 78 28.71 -14.20 -48.46
N ILE A 79 27.46 -14.14 -48.90
CA ILE A 79 27.10 -13.57 -50.19
C ILE A 79 26.13 -12.43 -49.95
N PHE A 80 26.53 -11.20 -50.30
CA PHE A 80 25.66 -10.03 -50.30
C PHE A 80 25.20 -9.74 -51.72
N ARG A 81 23.90 -9.51 -51.91
CA ARG A 81 23.29 -9.14 -53.18
C ARG A 81 22.38 -7.93 -52.99
N HIS A 82 22.30 -7.07 -54.00
CA HIS A 82 21.28 -6.02 -54.05
C HIS A 82 20.81 -5.78 -55.48
N ASN A 83 19.63 -5.17 -55.62
CA ASN A 83 19.02 -4.82 -56.90
C ASN A 83 19.23 -3.36 -57.33
N GLY A 84 20.27 -2.73 -56.78
CA GLY A 84 20.61 -1.35 -57.12
C GLY A 84 21.08 -1.19 -58.57
N GLN A 85 21.21 0.05 -59.02
CA GLN A 85 21.64 0.41 -60.37
C GLN A 85 22.92 -0.34 -60.80
N PRO A 86 23.03 -0.75 -62.07
CA PRO A 86 24.28 -1.25 -62.63
C PRO A 86 25.46 -0.29 -62.43
N PHE A 87 26.66 -0.85 -62.26
CA PHE A 87 27.89 -0.08 -62.08
C PHE A 87 28.18 0.83 -63.28
N LYS A 88 28.79 1.98 -63.01
CA LYS A 88 29.56 2.71 -64.04
C LYS A 88 30.94 2.10 -64.15
N LEU A 89 31.59 2.25 -65.30
CA LEU A 89 32.94 1.72 -65.51
C LEU A 89 33.93 2.20 -64.44
N VAL A 90 33.84 3.48 -64.06
CA VAL A 90 34.66 4.09 -63.00
C VAL A 90 34.42 3.46 -61.63
N ASP A 91 33.19 3.00 -61.34
CA ASP A 91 32.88 2.36 -60.06
C ASP A 91 33.58 1.00 -59.95
N VAL A 92 33.62 0.26 -61.06
CA VAL A 92 34.35 -1.02 -61.14
C VAL A 92 35.85 -0.81 -61.03
N GLU A 93 36.41 0.19 -61.71
CA GLU A 93 37.81 0.55 -61.59
C GLU A 93 38.18 0.94 -60.16
N ASN A 94 37.32 1.69 -59.46
CA ASN A 94 37.55 2.10 -58.06
C ASN A 94 37.54 0.91 -57.07
N LEU A 95 36.82 -0.18 -57.36
CA LEU A 95 36.88 -1.41 -56.57
C LEU A 95 38.23 -2.13 -56.73
N ILE A 96 38.83 -2.07 -57.92
CA ILE A 96 40.11 -2.73 -58.25
C ILE A 96 41.30 -1.87 -57.78
N THR A 97 41.30 -0.60 -58.18
CA THR A 97 42.30 0.42 -57.85
C THR A 97 41.65 1.55 -57.05
N PRO A 98 41.81 1.60 -55.72
CA PRO A 98 41.26 2.67 -54.90
C PRO A 98 42.04 3.98 -55.10
N ASP A 99 41.73 4.72 -56.16
CA ASP A 99 42.32 6.03 -56.47
C ASP A 99 41.28 7.13 -56.23
N SER A 100 41.10 7.50 -54.96
CA SER A 100 40.07 8.48 -54.57
C SER A 100 40.66 9.89 -54.48
N ASP A 101 41.06 10.46 -55.62
CA ASP A 101 41.16 11.92 -55.76
C ASP A 101 39.98 12.36 -56.65
N LYS A 102 38.79 12.50 -56.06
CA LYS A 102 37.72 13.31 -56.66
C LYS A 102 37.97 14.75 -56.20
N ASP A 103 38.24 15.66 -57.14
CA ASP A 103 38.19 17.10 -56.89
C ASP A 103 36.79 17.47 -56.36
N ASP A 104 36.72 18.29 -55.32
CA ASP A 104 35.53 18.68 -54.52
C ASP A 104 34.33 19.28 -55.28
N LYS A 105 34.32 19.31 -56.63
CA LYS A 105 33.34 20.07 -57.44
C LYS A 105 32.18 19.25 -58.05
N ASP A 106 32.20 17.92 -57.94
CA ASP A 106 31.16 17.03 -58.50
C ASP A 106 30.37 16.25 -57.42
N ILE A 107 30.36 16.74 -56.17
CA ILE A 107 29.61 16.13 -55.07
C ILE A 107 28.18 16.69 -55.11
N ASP A 108 27.22 15.88 -55.54
CA ASP A 108 25.78 16.15 -55.35
C ASP A 108 25.47 16.11 -53.84
N ASP A 109 24.57 16.97 -53.34
CA ASP A 109 24.26 17.09 -51.90
C ASP A 109 23.70 15.78 -51.28
N ASP A 110 23.26 14.82 -52.10
CA ASP A 110 22.76 13.48 -51.72
C ASP A 110 23.87 12.41 -51.53
N TYR A 111 25.15 12.79 -51.66
CA TYR A 111 26.26 11.84 -51.77
C TYR A 111 26.91 11.53 -50.41
N ILE A 112 26.53 10.42 -49.77
CA ILE A 112 26.97 10.05 -48.41
C ILE A 112 28.33 9.30 -48.39
N GLY A 113 28.86 8.86 -49.54
CA GLY A 113 30.00 7.94 -49.59
C GLY A 113 31.24 8.41 -50.35
N ARG A 114 32.40 8.56 -49.68
CA ARG A 114 33.72 8.54 -50.35
C ARG A 114 33.97 7.13 -50.88
N PHE A 115 33.76 6.92 -52.19
CA PHE A 115 33.98 5.63 -52.83
C PHE A 115 35.38 5.08 -52.55
N GLY A 116 35.44 3.82 -52.13
CA GLY A 116 36.68 3.05 -51.94
C GLY A 116 37.05 2.77 -50.49
N SER A 117 36.83 3.64 -49.50
CA SER A 117 37.18 3.32 -48.09
C SER A 117 36.16 2.41 -47.41
N GLY A 118 34.86 2.65 -47.64
CA GLY A 118 33.78 1.87 -47.03
C GLY A 118 33.80 0.40 -47.44
N PHE A 119 33.93 0.13 -48.76
CA PHE A 119 34.06 -1.24 -49.27
C PHE A 119 35.33 -1.94 -48.77
N ILE A 120 36.47 -1.24 -48.66
CA ILE A 120 37.71 -1.84 -48.12
C ILE A 120 37.50 -2.34 -46.69
N SER A 121 36.72 -1.63 -45.87
CA SER A 121 36.42 -2.08 -44.49
C SER A 121 35.73 -3.45 -44.42
N THR A 122 35.04 -3.86 -45.49
CA THR A 122 34.40 -5.18 -45.58
C THR A 122 35.41 -6.34 -45.68
N HIS A 123 36.70 -6.06 -45.89
CA HIS A 123 37.76 -7.08 -45.79
C HIS A 123 37.96 -7.62 -44.37
N VAL A 124 37.27 -7.04 -43.36
CA VAL A 124 37.08 -7.68 -42.06
C VAL A 124 36.41 -9.05 -42.17
N LEU A 125 35.60 -9.26 -43.23
CA LEU A 125 34.94 -10.54 -43.56
C LEU A 125 35.74 -11.45 -44.47
N SER A 126 36.66 -10.92 -45.27
CA SER A 126 37.52 -11.75 -46.11
C SER A 126 38.66 -10.95 -46.73
N SER A 127 39.84 -11.57 -46.83
CA SER A 127 40.90 -11.13 -47.71
C SER A 127 40.65 -11.53 -49.17
N LEU A 128 39.68 -12.39 -49.49
CA LEU A 128 39.34 -12.79 -50.86
C LEU A 128 37.84 -12.55 -51.14
N ILE A 129 37.57 -11.56 -51.99
CA ILE A 129 36.20 -11.17 -52.35
C ILE A 129 35.99 -11.34 -53.85
N THR A 130 35.02 -12.17 -54.25
CA THR A 130 34.57 -12.25 -55.65
C THR A 130 33.48 -11.20 -55.89
N VAL A 131 33.69 -10.35 -56.89
CA VAL A 131 32.74 -9.32 -57.32
C VAL A 131 32.09 -9.75 -58.63
N GLU A 132 30.76 -9.75 -58.65
CA GLU A 132 29.92 -10.03 -59.82
C GLU A 132 28.92 -8.89 -59.99
N GLY A 133 28.71 -8.43 -61.23
CA GLY A 133 27.85 -7.27 -61.48
C GLY A 133 27.54 -7.04 -62.95
N LEU A 134 26.64 -6.08 -63.20
CA LEU A 134 26.45 -5.46 -64.50
C LEU A 134 27.12 -4.08 -64.52
N VAL A 135 27.85 -3.79 -65.60
CA VAL A 135 28.37 -2.45 -65.89
C VAL A 135 27.66 -1.86 -67.11
N LYS A 136 27.20 -0.62 -67.00
CA LYS A 136 26.57 0.11 -68.10
C LYS A 136 27.63 0.62 -69.07
N ASP A 137 27.38 0.46 -70.37
CA ASP A 137 28.21 1.06 -71.40
C ASP A 137 28.18 2.60 -71.30
N LYS A 138 29.35 3.23 -71.38
CA LYS A 138 29.50 4.68 -71.20
C LYS A 138 28.87 5.49 -72.34
N TYR A 139 28.83 4.93 -73.55
CA TYR A 139 28.48 5.65 -74.78
C TYR A 139 27.17 5.17 -75.41
N ARG A 140 26.72 3.95 -75.08
CA ARG A 140 25.48 3.37 -75.61
C ARG A 140 24.44 3.19 -74.52
N GLU A 141 23.25 3.75 -74.76
CA GLU A 141 22.11 3.56 -73.87
C GLU A 141 21.64 2.10 -73.89
N ASN A 142 21.17 1.62 -72.74
CA ASN A 142 20.62 0.28 -72.54
C ASN A 142 21.55 -0.88 -72.96
N VAL A 143 22.86 -0.64 -73.09
CA VAL A 143 23.87 -1.67 -73.31
C VAL A 143 24.58 -1.93 -71.99
N TYR A 144 24.62 -3.20 -71.59
CA TYR A 144 25.22 -3.64 -70.34
C TYR A 144 26.14 -4.83 -70.56
N TYR A 145 27.14 -4.93 -69.70
CA TYR A 145 28.09 -6.03 -69.69
C TYR A 145 28.11 -6.66 -68.31
N ARG A 146 27.94 -7.98 -68.25
CA ARG A 146 28.12 -8.75 -67.02
C ARG A 146 29.60 -9.03 -66.83
N PHE A 147 30.12 -8.80 -65.63
CA PHE A 147 31.52 -9.02 -65.30
C PHE A 147 31.69 -9.87 -64.04
N LYS A 148 32.87 -10.45 -63.90
CA LYS A 148 33.31 -11.17 -62.70
C LYS A 148 34.83 -11.07 -62.51
N PHE A 149 35.27 -10.69 -61.33
CA PHE A 149 36.68 -10.74 -60.92
C PHE A 149 36.82 -10.97 -59.41
N ASP A 150 38.01 -11.35 -58.98
CA ASP A 150 38.38 -11.58 -57.59
C ASP A 150 39.31 -10.48 -57.09
N LEU A 151 39.03 -9.96 -55.90
CA LEU A 151 39.89 -9.06 -55.14
C LEU A 151 40.65 -9.87 -54.09
N ASP A 152 41.90 -10.26 -54.41
CA ASP A 152 42.76 -11.01 -53.47
C ASP A 152 43.66 -10.04 -52.67
N ARG A 153 43.50 -10.02 -51.36
CA ARG A 153 44.23 -9.18 -50.40
C ARG A 153 44.94 -10.03 -49.34
N ASN A 154 45.19 -11.32 -49.59
CA ASN A 154 45.86 -12.21 -48.64
C ASN A 154 47.25 -11.71 -48.23
N GLN A 155 47.98 -11.09 -49.17
CA GLN A 155 49.34 -10.55 -48.96
C GLN A 155 49.34 -9.02 -48.85
N TYR A 156 48.37 -8.48 -48.10
CA TYR A 156 48.15 -7.03 -47.98
C TYR A 156 49.34 -6.24 -47.43
N ASN A 157 50.25 -6.89 -46.70
CA ASN A 157 51.46 -6.29 -46.13
C ASN A 157 52.64 -6.19 -47.13
N SER A 158 52.44 -6.61 -48.39
CA SER A 158 53.47 -6.57 -49.43
C SER A 158 52.99 -5.76 -50.62
N LYS A 159 53.56 -4.56 -50.78
CA LYS A 159 53.23 -3.66 -51.88
C LYS A 159 53.42 -4.31 -53.28
N PRO A 160 54.51 -5.03 -53.60
CA PRO A 160 54.62 -5.73 -54.89
C PRO A 160 53.51 -6.76 -55.11
N LYS A 161 53.12 -7.50 -54.07
CA LYS A 161 52.05 -8.50 -54.16
C LYS A 161 50.66 -7.89 -54.33
N LEU A 162 50.44 -6.71 -53.75
CA LEU A 162 49.23 -5.93 -54.03
C LEU A 162 49.20 -5.42 -55.47
N ILE A 163 50.33 -5.02 -56.04
CA ILE A 163 50.43 -4.66 -57.47
C ILE A 163 50.02 -5.87 -58.34
N ASP A 164 50.60 -7.05 -58.09
CA ASP A 164 50.25 -8.29 -58.81
C ASP A 164 48.75 -8.59 -58.71
N SER A 165 48.18 -8.42 -57.51
CA SER A 165 46.75 -8.67 -57.27
C SER A 165 45.83 -7.70 -58.01
N ILE A 166 46.18 -6.41 -58.03
CA ILE A 166 45.45 -5.39 -58.79
C ILE A 166 45.48 -5.72 -60.29
N GLN A 167 46.66 -6.07 -60.83
CA GLN A 167 46.80 -6.48 -62.23
C GLN A 167 45.96 -7.71 -62.57
N SER A 168 45.94 -8.70 -61.67
CA SER A 168 45.12 -9.90 -61.82
C SER A 168 43.64 -9.55 -61.90
N SER A 169 43.16 -8.69 -60.99
CA SER A 169 41.77 -8.21 -60.96
C SER A 169 41.41 -7.46 -62.25
N GLU A 170 42.27 -6.54 -62.71
CA GLU A 170 42.09 -5.82 -63.99
C GLU A 170 42.01 -6.79 -65.19
N SER A 171 42.89 -7.79 -65.21
CA SER A 171 42.98 -8.76 -66.30
C SER A 171 41.73 -9.65 -66.35
N GLN A 172 41.22 -10.06 -65.18
CA GLN A 172 39.97 -10.81 -65.08
C GLN A 172 38.78 -9.96 -65.56
N PHE A 173 38.70 -8.69 -65.15
CA PHE A 173 37.66 -7.79 -65.62
C PHE A 173 37.69 -7.62 -67.15
N LYS A 174 38.88 -7.40 -67.74
CA LYS A 174 39.05 -7.21 -69.20
C LYS A 174 38.81 -8.48 -70.03
N SER A 175 38.93 -9.67 -69.44
CA SER A 175 38.82 -10.95 -70.17
C SER A 175 37.49 -11.69 -69.95
N LYS A 176 36.71 -11.33 -68.91
CA LYS A 176 35.52 -12.08 -68.48
C LYS A 176 34.20 -11.29 -68.55
N TYR A 177 34.11 -10.26 -69.39
CA TYR A 177 32.85 -9.55 -69.60
C TYR A 177 32.06 -10.11 -70.79
N VAL A 178 30.74 -10.21 -70.65
CA VAL A 178 29.82 -10.64 -71.70
C VAL A 178 28.64 -9.69 -71.81
N SER A 179 28.13 -9.48 -73.03
CA SER A 179 26.91 -8.69 -73.24
C SER A 179 25.78 -9.30 -72.41
N SER A 180 25.03 -8.46 -71.71
CA SER A 180 23.90 -8.89 -70.88
C SER A 180 22.78 -7.85 -70.97
N GLU A 181 21.56 -8.31 -70.74
CA GLU A 181 20.43 -7.43 -70.49
C GLU A 181 20.42 -7.00 -69.02
N HIS A 182 19.83 -5.84 -68.74
CA HIS A 182 19.53 -5.39 -67.38
C HIS A 182 18.03 -5.56 -67.12
N LEU A 183 17.69 -6.37 -66.12
CA LEU A 183 16.33 -6.54 -65.65
C LEU A 183 16.14 -5.71 -64.38
N PRO A 184 15.33 -4.63 -64.39
CA PRO A 184 15.05 -3.85 -63.19
C PRO A 184 14.55 -4.73 -62.04
N GLY A 185 15.05 -4.49 -60.83
CA GLY A 185 14.68 -5.23 -59.62
C GLY A 185 15.38 -6.58 -59.43
N SER A 186 16.15 -7.07 -60.40
CA SER A 186 16.97 -8.27 -60.24
C SER A 186 18.24 -7.99 -59.42
N PHE A 187 18.69 -9.00 -58.67
CA PHE A 187 19.87 -8.95 -57.79
C PHE A 187 21.18 -9.09 -58.59
N GLU A 188 21.50 -8.08 -59.38
CA GLU A 188 22.61 -8.13 -60.35
C GLU A 188 23.98 -7.90 -59.72
N THR A 189 24.06 -7.09 -58.66
CA THR A 189 25.31 -6.85 -57.94
C THR A 189 25.46 -7.84 -56.81
N LYS A 190 26.59 -8.54 -56.79
CA LYS A 190 26.89 -9.61 -55.85
C LYS A 190 28.34 -9.54 -55.38
N PHE A 191 28.53 -9.57 -54.06
CA PHE A 191 29.81 -9.71 -53.39
C PHE A 191 29.85 -11.04 -52.64
N THR A 192 30.82 -11.90 -52.96
CA THR A 192 31.02 -13.18 -52.27
C THR A 192 32.31 -13.13 -51.47
N TYR A 193 32.20 -13.24 -50.15
CA TYR A 193 33.31 -13.25 -49.21
C TYR A 193 33.66 -14.69 -48.85
N ASP A 194 34.92 -15.10 -49.05
CA ASP A 194 35.41 -16.40 -48.57
C ASP A 194 35.77 -16.31 -47.07
N LEU A 195 34.94 -16.89 -46.22
CA LEU A 195 35.08 -16.82 -44.77
C LEU A 195 36.23 -17.69 -44.23
N ASN A 196 36.86 -18.53 -45.07
CA ASN A 196 38.08 -19.26 -44.73
C ASN A 196 39.34 -18.45 -45.02
N LYS A 197 39.20 -17.26 -45.65
CA LYS A 197 40.30 -16.37 -46.01
C LYS A 197 40.17 -15.07 -45.22
N GLY A 198 40.66 -15.06 -43.99
CA GLY A 198 40.71 -13.84 -43.18
C GLY A 198 42.02 -13.07 -43.36
N LEU A 199 41.99 -11.75 -43.12
CA LEU A 199 43.23 -11.01 -42.79
C LEU A 199 43.81 -11.58 -41.48
N SER A 200 45.14 -11.45 -41.30
CA SER A 200 45.86 -12.09 -40.20
C SER A 200 45.21 -11.86 -38.84
N ASN A 201 45.02 -12.94 -38.07
CA ASN A 201 44.43 -12.98 -36.72
C ASN A 201 42.92 -12.67 -36.63
N LEU A 202 42.18 -12.65 -37.74
CA LEU A 202 40.71 -12.56 -37.73
C LEU A 202 40.04 -13.92 -37.87
N THR A 203 38.84 -14.02 -37.32
CA THR A 203 37.92 -15.17 -37.45
C THR A 203 36.68 -14.74 -38.25
N PRO A 204 36.72 -14.71 -39.59
CA PRO A 204 35.66 -14.07 -40.37
C PRO A 204 34.26 -14.67 -40.19
N LYS A 205 34.17 -15.96 -39.87
CA LYS A 205 32.91 -16.63 -39.54
C LYS A 205 32.24 -16.02 -38.29
N GLU A 206 33.03 -15.68 -37.28
CA GLU A 206 32.53 -15.03 -36.06
C GLU A 206 32.16 -13.57 -36.33
N VAL A 207 32.97 -12.84 -37.10
CA VAL A 207 32.69 -11.47 -37.54
C VAL A 207 31.36 -11.40 -38.32
N ALA A 208 31.15 -12.30 -39.27
CA ALA A 208 29.92 -12.38 -40.06
C ALA A 208 28.70 -12.64 -39.15
N LYS A 209 28.83 -13.61 -38.23
CA LYS A 209 27.77 -13.93 -37.27
C LYS A 209 27.42 -12.73 -36.38
N SER A 210 28.42 -12.11 -35.74
CA SER A 210 28.23 -10.94 -34.88
C SER A 210 27.59 -9.77 -35.62
N GLY A 211 28.03 -9.50 -36.86
CA GLY A 211 27.47 -8.44 -37.69
C GLY A 211 26.02 -8.69 -38.08
N ILE A 212 25.65 -9.93 -38.44
CA ILE A 212 24.27 -10.30 -38.77
C ILE A 212 23.37 -10.18 -37.53
N GLU A 213 23.81 -10.70 -36.38
CA GLU A 213 23.06 -10.62 -35.12
C GLU A 213 22.81 -9.17 -34.70
N TYR A 214 23.78 -8.27 -34.92
CA TYR A 214 23.62 -6.84 -34.71
C TYR A 214 22.68 -6.21 -35.73
N ALA A 215 22.86 -6.53 -37.02
CA ALA A 215 22.04 -6.00 -38.10
C ALA A 215 20.56 -6.28 -37.88
N VAL A 216 20.20 -7.52 -37.54
CA VAL A 216 18.81 -7.93 -37.27
C VAL A 216 18.15 -7.10 -36.16
N LYS A 217 18.90 -6.69 -35.13
CA LYS A 217 18.36 -5.89 -34.02
C LYS A 217 18.14 -4.42 -34.37
N ILE A 218 19.01 -3.84 -35.20
CA ILE A 218 18.94 -2.42 -35.58
C ILE A 218 18.06 -2.18 -36.80
N LEU A 219 17.85 -3.19 -37.64
CA LEU A 219 17.16 -3.05 -38.90
C LEU A 219 15.79 -2.35 -38.84
N PRO A 220 14.92 -2.56 -37.83
CA PRO A 220 13.65 -1.83 -37.71
C PRO A 220 13.82 -0.30 -37.69
N LEU A 221 14.86 0.19 -37.02
CA LEU A 221 15.19 1.62 -36.97
C LEU A 221 15.72 2.10 -38.32
N VAL A 222 16.54 1.28 -39.00
CA VAL A 222 17.05 1.61 -40.34
C VAL A 222 15.92 1.71 -41.36
N PHE A 223 14.92 0.82 -41.35
CA PHE A 223 13.72 0.98 -42.18
C PHE A 223 12.97 2.29 -41.90
N THR A 224 13.02 2.76 -40.65
CA THR A 224 12.38 4.03 -40.27
C THR A 224 13.17 5.24 -40.74
N PHE A 225 14.50 5.18 -40.66
CA PHE A 225 15.40 6.28 -41.00
C PHE A 225 15.82 6.33 -42.46
N LEU A 226 15.80 5.21 -43.19
CA LEU A 226 16.16 5.09 -44.61
C LEU A 226 14.94 4.61 -45.44
N PRO A 227 14.02 5.51 -45.84
CA PRO A 227 12.81 5.15 -46.59
C PRO A 227 13.06 4.49 -47.97
N LYS A 228 14.31 4.60 -48.47
CA LYS A 228 14.78 3.98 -49.71
C LYS A 228 14.96 2.46 -49.55
N LEU A 229 15.19 1.94 -48.33
CA LEU A 229 15.35 0.51 -48.08
C LEU A 229 13.98 -0.19 -48.08
N LYS A 230 13.74 -1.10 -49.03
CA LYS A 230 12.43 -1.76 -49.19
C LYS A 230 12.39 -3.13 -48.54
N SER A 231 13.43 -3.92 -48.70
CA SER A 231 13.52 -5.20 -48.02
C SER A 231 14.93 -5.69 -47.77
N VAL A 232 15.08 -6.55 -46.77
CA VAL A 232 16.31 -7.26 -46.45
C VAL A 232 15.97 -8.71 -46.14
N LYS A 233 16.59 -9.63 -46.87
CA LYS A 233 16.47 -11.08 -46.65
C LYS A 233 17.79 -11.64 -46.13
N PHE A 234 17.74 -12.32 -44.99
CA PHE A 234 18.85 -13.11 -44.46
C PHE A 234 18.58 -14.60 -44.71
N ILE A 235 19.48 -15.29 -45.39
CA ILE A 235 19.42 -16.73 -45.67
C ILE A 235 20.59 -17.38 -44.94
N GLN A 236 20.33 -18.13 -43.87
CA GLN A 236 21.37 -18.76 -43.05
C GLN A 236 21.30 -20.28 -43.20
N ASN A 237 22.43 -20.91 -43.50
CA ASN A 237 22.54 -22.36 -43.64
C ASN A 237 23.59 -22.94 -42.69
N ASN A 238 23.18 -23.16 -41.43
CA ASN A 238 23.98 -23.73 -40.35
C ASN A 238 23.43 -25.11 -39.94
N GLY A 239 23.24 -26.01 -40.92
CA GLY A 239 22.67 -27.36 -40.73
C GLY A 239 21.15 -27.45 -40.92
N SER A 240 20.43 -26.34 -40.80
CA SER A 240 19.05 -26.17 -41.28
C SER A 240 18.90 -24.81 -41.97
N LEU A 241 18.14 -24.75 -43.05
CA LEU A 241 17.87 -23.51 -43.77
C LEU A 241 16.95 -22.63 -42.93
N LYS A 242 17.42 -21.43 -42.59
CA LYS A 242 16.64 -20.39 -41.91
C LYS A 242 16.67 -19.12 -42.75
N GLU A 243 15.50 -18.72 -43.21
CA GLU A 243 15.29 -17.46 -43.92
C GLU A 243 14.56 -16.48 -43.01
N SER A 244 15.09 -15.26 -42.91
CA SER A 244 14.47 -14.14 -42.18
C SER A 244 14.31 -12.99 -43.17
N TYR A 245 13.08 -12.59 -43.45
CA TYR A 245 12.75 -11.56 -44.43
C TYR A 245 12.09 -10.38 -43.74
N PHE A 246 12.66 -9.20 -43.91
CA PHE A 246 12.14 -7.93 -43.41
C PHE A 246 11.78 -7.04 -44.58
N TYR A 247 10.64 -6.36 -44.52
CA TYR A 247 10.22 -5.42 -45.56
C TYR A 247 9.43 -4.26 -44.98
N GLN A 248 9.54 -3.10 -45.61
CA GLN A 248 8.75 -1.93 -45.22
C GLN A 248 7.29 -2.14 -45.63
N LYS A 249 6.40 -2.33 -44.65
CA LYS A 249 4.96 -2.56 -44.89
C LYS A 249 4.22 -1.24 -45.04
N SER A 250 4.47 -0.29 -44.14
CA SER A 250 3.92 1.06 -44.24
C SER A 250 4.78 2.07 -43.47
N ARG A 251 4.78 3.32 -43.91
CA ARG A 251 5.39 4.46 -43.20
C ARG A 251 4.44 5.64 -43.32
N ASN A 252 4.00 6.16 -42.18
CA ASN A 252 3.06 7.26 -42.11
C ASN A 252 3.66 8.41 -41.30
N ASP A 253 4.13 9.43 -42.02
CA ASP A 253 4.75 10.63 -41.45
C ASP A 253 3.77 11.49 -40.64
N GLN A 254 2.46 11.40 -40.89
CA GLN A 254 1.45 12.14 -40.10
C GLN A 254 1.24 11.52 -38.72
N SER A 255 1.20 10.17 -38.63
CA SER A 255 1.02 9.47 -37.36
C SER A 255 2.34 9.17 -36.64
N GLY A 256 3.48 9.36 -37.32
CA GLY A 256 4.80 9.00 -36.83
C GLY A 256 4.95 7.50 -36.59
N LEU A 257 4.42 6.66 -37.49
CA LEU A 257 4.45 5.19 -37.34
C LEU A 257 5.05 4.53 -38.58
N CYS A 258 6.04 3.67 -38.37
CA CYS A 258 6.61 2.79 -39.37
C CYS A 258 6.30 1.34 -38.98
N GLU A 259 5.69 0.59 -39.89
CA GLU A 259 5.41 -0.84 -39.73
C GLU A 259 6.31 -1.64 -40.67
N ILE A 260 7.03 -2.60 -40.09
CA ILE A 260 7.96 -3.48 -40.77
C ILE A 260 7.39 -4.89 -40.73
N GLY A 261 7.12 -5.46 -41.90
CA GLY A 261 6.75 -6.85 -42.03
C GLY A 261 7.95 -7.75 -41.74
N TYR A 262 7.72 -8.86 -41.05
CA TYR A 262 8.76 -9.82 -40.71
C TYR A 262 8.25 -11.25 -40.96
N GLU A 263 9.04 -12.04 -41.69
CA GLU A 263 8.74 -13.43 -42.03
C GLU A 263 9.92 -14.33 -41.70
N ILE A 264 9.63 -15.54 -41.22
CA ILE A 264 10.62 -16.59 -41.03
C ILE A 264 10.23 -17.78 -41.90
N ASN A 265 11.09 -18.21 -42.82
CA ASN A 265 10.82 -19.29 -43.77
C ASN A 265 9.47 -19.12 -44.50
N ALA A 266 9.20 -17.89 -44.99
CA ALA A 266 7.94 -17.48 -45.61
C ALA A 266 6.69 -17.59 -44.70
N VAL A 267 6.87 -17.74 -43.39
CA VAL A 267 5.79 -17.70 -42.39
C VAL A 267 5.75 -16.32 -41.73
N PRO A 268 4.65 -15.55 -41.90
CA PRO A 268 4.47 -14.26 -41.25
C PRO A 268 4.63 -14.32 -39.74
N GLN A 269 5.39 -13.37 -39.21
CA GLN A 269 5.54 -13.07 -37.80
C GLN A 269 4.76 -11.79 -37.46
N PRO A 270 4.56 -11.47 -36.17
CA PRO A 270 4.02 -10.18 -35.79
C PRO A 270 4.85 -9.03 -36.37
N ASP A 271 4.19 -8.07 -37.01
CA ASP A 271 4.84 -6.89 -37.55
C ASP A 271 5.61 -6.15 -36.45
N ILE A 272 6.78 -5.63 -36.80
CA ILE A 272 7.57 -4.76 -35.92
C ILE A 272 7.06 -3.33 -36.13
N LYS A 273 6.83 -2.61 -35.04
CA LYS A 273 6.32 -1.23 -35.07
C LYS A 273 7.34 -0.29 -34.47
N VAL A 274 7.66 0.78 -35.20
CA VAL A 274 8.55 1.84 -34.73
C VAL A 274 7.76 3.14 -34.73
N LYS A 275 7.66 3.76 -33.55
CA LYS A 275 7.09 5.10 -33.40
C LYS A 275 8.21 6.12 -33.54
N TYR A 276 7.99 7.17 -34.32
CA TYR A 276 8.95 8.23 -34.55
C TYR A 276 8.30 9.60 -34.56
N ALA A 277 9.10 10.64 -34.35
CA ALA A 277 8.70 12.03 -34.50
C ALA A 277 9.78 12.81 -35.22
N VAL A 278 9.36 13.87 -35.91
CA VAL A 278 10.23 14.71 -36.73
C VAL A 278 10.14 16.17 -36.26
N GLU A 279 11.30 16.81 -36.15
CA GLU A 279 11.45 18.26 -36.03
C GLU A 279 12.50 18.72 -37.06
N ASP A 280 12.10 19.63 -37.95
CA ASP A 280 12.87 19.98 -39.15
C ASP A 280 13.30 18.72 -39.92
N ASP A 281 14.60 18.43 -39.97
CA ASP A 281 15.18 17.23 -40.61
C ASP A 281 15.63 16.15 -39.62
N VAL A 282 15.36 16.35 -38.32
CA VAL A 282 15.80 15.45 -37.25
C VAL A 282 14.66 14.52 -36.88
N THR A 283 14.92 13.22 -36.98
CA THR A 283 13.97 12.17 -36.61
C THR A 283 14.45 11.46 -35.35
N VAL A 284 13.56 11.29 -34.37
CA VAL A 284 13.80 10.41 -33.23
C VAL A 284 12.85 9.22 -33.29
N ALA A 285 13.29 8.04 -32.88
CA ALA A 285 12.48 6.83 -33.01
C ALA A 285 12.70 5.83 -31.87
N VAL A 286 11.65 5.07 -31.58
CA VAL A 286 11.64 3.96 -30.61
C VAL A 286 10.77 2.81 -31.11
N GLU A 287 11.19 1.59 -30.82
CA GLU A 287 10.41 0.40 -31.12
C GLU A 287 9.29 0.21 -30.07
N ILE A 288 8.10 -0.16 -30.53
CA ILE A 288 6.95 -0.45 -29.68
C ILE A 288 6.40 -1.85 -29.99
N LYS A 289 5.98 -2.56 -28.94
CA LYS A 289 5.34 -3.88 -29.05
C LYS A 289 4.20 -3.99 -28.07
N ASN A 290 3.03 -4.44 -28.53
CA ASN A 290 1.82 -4.56 -27.70
C ASN A 290 1.48 -3.27 -26.92
N ASN A 291 1.64 -2.11 -27.56
CA ASN A 291 1.47 -0.78 -26.94
C ASN A 291 2.42 -0.49 -25.77
N LEU A 292 3.60 -1.10 -25.74
CA LEU A 292 4.67 -0.84 -24.78
C LEU A 292 5.95 -0.43 -25.54
N VAL A 293 6.67 0.56 -25.01
CA VAL A 293 8.03 0.87 -25.48
C VAL A 293 8.97 -0.28 -25.11
N LEU A 294 9.82 -0.68 -26.05
CA LEU A 294 10.86 -1.67 -25.80
C LEU A 294 12.14 -1.02 -25.25
N GLU A 295 12.87 -1.76 -24.41
CA GLU A 295 14.17 -1.29 -23.91
C GLU A 295 15.17 -1.14 -25.06
N TYR A 296 15.81 0.03 -25.14
CA TYR A 296 16.93 0.23 -26.05
C TYR A 296 18.20 -0.45 -25.51
N PRO A 297 18.75 -1.48 -26.17
CA PRO A 297 19.95 -2.16 -25.70
C PRO A 297 21.17 -1.25 -25.67
N GLU A 298 21.97 -1.34 -24.60
CA GLU A 298 23.11 -0.44 -24.37
C GLU A 298 24.27 -0.61 -25.36
N ASN A 299 24.24 -1.64 -26.20
CA ASN A 299 25.25 -1.94 -27.20
C ASN A 299 24.80 -1.63 -28.63
N MET A 300 23.73 -0.84 -28.82
CA MET A 300 23.27 -0.40 -30.13
C MET A 300 23.51 1.09 -30.34
N ALA A 301 23.87 1.47 -31.57
CA ALA A 301 24.19 2.85 -31.92
C ALA A 301 23.02 3.78 -31.60
N VAL A 302 23.27 4.95 -31.03
CA VAL A 302 22.20 5.93 -30.73
C VAL A 302 22.08 6.96 -31.85
N LEU A 303 23.19 7.31 -32.48
CA LEU A 303 23.26 8.27 -33.58
C LEU A 303 23.13 7.57 -34.93
N PHE A 304 22.35 8.17 -35.83
CA PHE A 304 22.13 7.68 -37.18
C PHE A 304 22.32 8.82 -38.19
N LEU A 305 22.91 8.47 -39.33
CA LEU A 305 22.90 9.25 -40.56
C LEU A 305 22.36 8.32 -41.64
N TYR A 306 21.04 8.13 -41.64
CA TYR A 306 20.28 7.03 -42.26
C TYR A 306 20.61 5.62 -41.72
N LEU A 307 21.90 5.35 -41.57
CA LEU A 307 22.50 4.12 -41.07
C LEU A 307 23.15 4.37 -39.70
N PRO A 308 23.30 3.33 -38.86
CA PRO A 308 23.85 3.49 -37.51
C PRO A 308 25.31 3.95 -37.52
N MET A 309 25.64 4.89 -36.64
CA MET A 309 27.01 5.34 -36.37
C MET A 309 27.63 4.44 -35.29
N ILE A 310 28.29 3.36 -35.71
CA ILE A 310 28.88 2.35 -34.80
C ILE A 310 29.96 2.98 -33.91
N GLY A 311 29.79 2.92 -32.59
CA GLY A 311 30.60 3.66 -31.61
C GLY A 311 29.81 4.71 -30.83
N SER A 312 28.59 5.04 -31.27
CA SER A 312 27.70 6.00 -30.61
C SER A 312 26.80 5.39 -29.52
N GLU A 313 27.02 4.12 -29.13
CA GLU A 313 26.16 3.38 -28.19
C GLU A 313 26.03 4.06 -26.82
N LYS A 314 27.09 4.79 -26.43
CA LYS A 314 27.15 5.53 -25.16
C LYS A 314 26.82 7.02 -25.30
N PHE A 315 26.40 7.49 -26.47
CA PHE A 315 26.00 8.87 -26.66
C PHE A 315 24.82 9.21 -25.71
N PRO A 316 24.85 10.34 -24.98
CA PRO A 316 23.87 10.63 -23.92
C PRO A 316 22.55 11.19 -24.49
N PHE A 317 21.85 10.39 -25.29
CA PHE A 317 20.50 10.68 -25.79
C PHE A 317 19.58 9.49 -25.50
N PRO A 318 18.36 9.70 -24.98
CA PRO A 318 17.53 8.62 -24.44
C PRO A 318 16.88 7.72 -25.51
N VAL A 319 16.88 8.15 -26.77
CA VAL A 319 16.25 7.46 -27.91
C VAL A 319 17.16 7.52 -29.14
N SER A 320 16.90 6.70 -30.16
CA SER A 320 17.65 6.81 -31.42
C SER A 320 17.35 8.13 -32.10
N ILE A 321 18.38 8.79 -32.61
CA ILE A 321 18.29 10.08 -33.31
C ILE A 321 18.98 10.00 -34.67
N ASN A 322 18.29 10.47 -35.69
CA ASN A 322 18.73 10.53 -37.07
C ASN A 322 18.66 11.96 -37.60
N SER A 323 19.69 12.40 -38.31
CA SER A 323 19.62 13.61 -39.14
C SER A 323 20.52 13.43 -40.36
N GLN A 324 20.01 13.78 -41.54
CA GLN A 324 20.80 13.84 -42.77
C GLN A 324 21.90 14.92 -42.73
N LYS A 325 21.77 15.88 -41.81
CA LYS A 325 22.68 17.01 -41.63
C LYS A 325 23.72 16.77 -40.52
N PHE A 326 23.77 15.59 -39.92
CA PHE A 326 24.85 15.29 -38.99
C PHE A 326 26.19 15.26 -39.73
N LYS A 327 27.18 15.96 -39.18
CA LYS A 327 28.58 15.92 -39.61
C LYS A 327 29.32 14.88 -38.76
N PRO A 328 29.52 13.64 -39.27
CA PRO A 328 30.18 12.60 -38.50
C PRO A 328 31.69 12.87 -38.35
N GLU A 329 32.28 12.29 -37.31
CA GLU A 329 33.74 12.15 -37.23
C GLU A 329 34.27 11.26 -38.38
N THR A 330 35.58 11.29 -38.64
CA THR A 330 36.22 10.55 -39.75
C THR A 330 35.87 9.06 -39.78
N GLU A 331 35.76 8.44 -38.60
CA GLU A 331 35.43 7.02 -38.47
C GLU A 331 33.91 6.77 -38.37
N ARG A 332 33.06 7.79 -38.49
CA ARG A 332 31.58 7.71 -38.42
C ARG A 332 31.06 6.99 -37.16
N ASN A 333 31.79 7.16 -36.06
CA ASN A 333 31.53 6.58 -34.75
C ASN A 333 30.89 7.56 -33.77
N GLY A 334 30.77 8.84 -34.15
CA GLY A 334 30.20 9.90 -33.34
C GLY A 334 30.10 11.20 -34.13
N ILE A 335 29.63 12.25 -33.44
CA ILE A 335 29.56 13.61 -33.95
C ILE A 335 30.39 14.53 -33.06
N ASN A 336 30.98 15.56 -33.65
CA ASN A 336 31.64 16.62 -32.91
C ASN A 336 30.60 17.64 -32.44
N ILE A 337 30.70 18.08 -31.19
CA ILE A 337 29.79 19.09 -30.62
C ILE A 337 30.55 20.26 -30.01
N SER A 338 31.74 20.54 -30.55
CA SER A 338 32.57 21.69 -30.16
C SER A 338 31.93 23.02 -30.53
N ASN A 339 32.48 24.12 -30.00
CA ASN A 339 31.96 25.46 -30.27
C ASN A 339 31.95 25.84 -31.75
N ASN A 340 32.74 25.15 -32.57
CA ASN A 340 32.82 25.37 -34.01
C ASN A 340 31.78 24.57 -34.80
N ASP A 341 31.15 23.55 -34.19
CA ASP A 341 30.18 22.68 -34.85
C ASP A 341 28.74 23.12 -34.55
N ILE A 342 28.34 24.22 -35.17
CA ILE A 342 27.01 24.82 -34.98
C ILE A 342 25.90 23.88 -35.50
N GLU A 343 26.18 23.12 -36.57
CA GLU A 343 25.17 22.30 -37.23
C GLU A 343 24.79 21.07 -36.41
N ASN A 344 25.78 20.32 -35.89
CA ASN A 344 25.51 19.18 -35.01
C ASN A 344 24.80 19.62 -33.72
N ARG A 345 25.20 20.78 -33.15
CA ARG A 345 24.53 21.37 -31.99
C ARG A 345 23.07 21.71 -32.27
N ASN A 346 22.77 22.35 -33.40
CA ASN A 346 21.40 22.66 -33.81
C ASN A 346 20.57 21.38 -34.04
N ASN A 347 21.15 20.37 -34.68
CA ASN A 347 20.49 19.07 -34.89
C ASN A 347 20.15 18.39 -33.56
N LEU A 348 21.03 18.48 -32.54
CA LEU A 348 20.73 17.94 -31.21
C LEU A 348 19.59 18.70 -30.52
N SER A 349 19.58 20.03 -30.59
CA SER A 349 18.49 20.85 -30.04
C SER A 349 17.15 20.52 -30.71
N ASN A 350 17.12 20.37 -32.03
CA ASN A 350 15.94 19.91 -32.76
C ASN A 350 15.56 18.47 -32.40
N GLY A 351 16.55 17.61 -32.13
CA GLY A 351 16.34 16.28 -31.58
C GLY A 351 15.58 16.30 -30.25
N VAL A 352 15.87 17.23 -29.34
CA VAL A 352 15.12 17.37 -28.07
C VAL A 352 13.66 17.76 -28.31
N LYS A 353 13.39 18.64 -29.28
CA LYS A 353 12.02 18.99 -29.67
C LYS A 353 11.29 17.81 -30.34
N ALA A 354 11.96 17.05 -31.20
CA ALA A 354 11.41 15.84 -31.78
C ALA A 354 11.10 14.80 -30.68
N TYR A 355 11.99 14.67 -29.68
CA TYR A 355 11.77 13.85 -28.49
C TYR A 355 10.54 14.28 -27.69
N GLN A 356 10.33 15.58 -27.50
CA GLN A 356 9.12 16.10 -26.87
C GLN A 356 7.86 15.64 -27.63
N LYS A 357 7.81 15.84 -28.95
CA LYS A 357 6.67 15.38 -29.78
C LYS A 357 6.44 13.88 -29.70
N LEU A 358 7.52 13.09 -29.69
CA LEU A 358 7.44 11.64 -29.53
C LEU A 358 6.81 11.27 -28.19
N LEU A 359 7.27 11.89 -27.10
CA LEU A 359 6.77 11.63 -25.75
C LEU A 359 5.31 12.02 -25.59
N GLU A 360 4.92 13.18 -26.10
CA GLU A 360 3.52 13.66 -26.13
C GLU A 360 2.61 12.70 -26.91
N THR A 361 3.08 12.21 -28.06
CA THR A 361 2.33 11.27 -28.89
C THR A 361 2.18 9.91 -28.21
N LEU A 362 3.26 9.37 -27.63
CA LEU A 362 3.24 8.10 -26.90
C LEU A 362 2.32 8.17 -25.67
N SER A 363 2.36 9.29 -24.94
CA SER A 363 1.46 9.54 -23.81
C SER A 363 -0.01 9.61 -24.25
N LYS A 364 -0.31 10.37 -25.32
CA LYS A 364 -1.65 10.47 -25.91
C LYS A 364 -2.19 9.12 -26.38
N ASP A 365 -1.33 8.31 -27.00
CA ASP A 365 -1.65 6.96 -27.48
C ASP A 365 -1.68 5.92 -26.33
N ARG A 366 -1.44 6.35 -25.07
CA ARG A 366 -1.40 5.53 -23.85
C ARG A 366 -0.43 4.35 -23.95
N VAL A 367 0.73 4.56 -24.59
CA VAL A 367 1.80 3.57 -24.68
C VAL A 367 2.48 3.43 -23.31
N GLY A 368 2.70 2.20 -22.84
CA GLY A 368 3.35 1.92 -21.57
C GLY A 368 4.88 1.81 -21.65
N ASN A 369 5.51 1.51 -20.51
CA ASN A 369 6.97 1.39 -20.35
C ASN A 369 7.77 2.65 -20.72
N LEU A 370 7.19 3.83 -20.50
CA LEU A 370 7.83 5.11 -20.85
C LEU A 370 9.08 5.42 -20.00
N TYR A 371 9.34 4.67 -18.92
CA TYR A 371 10.59 4.69 -18.17
C TYR A 371 11.82 4.33 -19.02
N HIS A 372 11.67 3.71 -20.20
CA HIS A 372 12.79 3.51 -21.13
C HIS A 372 13.25 4.80 -21.82
N LEU A 373 12.42 5.85 -21.82
CA LEU A 373 12.66 7.10 -22.55
C LEU A 373 13.37 8.18 -21.74
N VAL A 374 13.78 7.86 -20.51
CA VAL A 374 14.30 8.84 -19.54
C VAL A 374 15.74 8.53 -19.09
N LYS A 375 16.38 7.59 -19.79
CA LYS A 375 17.71 7.06 -19.50
C LYS A 375 18.84 8.01 -19.91
N LEU A 376 18.86 9.18 -19.28
CA LEU A 376 19.93 10.17 -19.43
C LEU A 376 20.95 9.99 -18.30
N LYS A 377 22.15 9.48 -18.59
CA LYS A 377 23.16 9.18 -17.57
C LYS A 377 24.25 10.25 -17.50
N SER A 378 24.51 10.75 -16.29
CA SER A 378 25.46 11.83 -16.01
C SER A 378 26.92 11.44 -16.29
N ASP A 379 27.28 10.17 -16.15
CA ASP A 379 28.60 9.64 -16.51
C ASP A 379 28.86 9.72 -18.03
N ARG A 380 27.84 9.41 -18.85
CA ARG A 380 27.91 9.54 -20.31
C ARG A 380 28.06 10.99 -20.75
N ILE A 381 27.36 11.91 -20.09
CA ILE A 381 27.51 13.35 -20.36
C ILE A 381 28.92 13.83 -20.00
N LYS A 382 29.46 13.40 -18.85
CA LYS A 382 30.83 13.75 -18.42
C LYS A 382 31.91 13.16 -19.33
N ALA A 383 31.62 12.04 -20.00
CA ALA A 383 32.54 11.38 -20.93
C ALA A 383 32.63 12.09 -22.30
N LEU A 384 31.75 13.04 -22.61
CA LEU A 384 31.86 13.89 -23.80
C LEU A 384 33.14 14.75 -23.70
N GLN A 385 34.10 14.53 -24.59
CA GLN A 385 35.39 15.22 -24.57
C GLN A 385 35.21 16.73 -24.78
N ASN A 386 35.61 17.56 -23.81
CA ASN A 386 35.60 19.03 -23.83
C ASN A 386 34.25 19.75 -24.06
N ASP A 387 33.16 19.01 -24.30
CA ASP A 387 31.85 19.58 -24.65
C ASP A 387 30.73 19.23 -23.66
N SER A 388 31.07 18.55 -22.56
CA SER A 388 30.13 18.20 -21.49
C SER A 388 29.43 19.45 -20.90
N SER A 389 30.16 20.55 -20.69
CA SER A 389 29.59 21.81 -20.19
C SER A 389 28.53 22.39 -21.12
N TRP A 390 28.77 22.39 -22.43
CA TRP A 390 27.79 22.89 -23.39
C TRP A 390 26.57 21.98 -23.44
N PHE A 391 26.77 20.66 -23.47
CA PHE A 391 25.68 19.68 -23.47
C PHE A 391 24.80 19.83 -22.21
N GLN A 392 25.40 20.01 -21.04
CA GLN A 392 24.69 20.22 -19.78
C GLN A 392 23.84 21.49 -19.79
N GLN A 393 24.38 22.59 -20.33
CA GLN A 393 23.73 23.90 -20.32
C GLN A 393 22.58 24.02 -21.33
N ASN A 394 22.63 23.24 -22.41
CA ASN A 394 21.69 23.35 -23.52
C ASN A 394 20.83 22.08 -23.61
N ILE A 395 21.44 20.92 -23.89
CA ILE A 395 20.71 19.68 -24.16
C ILE A 395 20.13 19.04 -22.89
N GLU A 396 20.94 18.84 -21.83
CA GLU A 396 20.44 18.28 -20.56
C GLU A 396 19.37 19.20 -19.94
N LYS A 397 19.59 20.52 -20.01
CA LYS A 397 18.62 21.51 -19.55
C LYS A 397 17.31 21.42 -20.31
N ASP A 398 17.35 21.33 -21.64
CA ASP A 398 16.14 21.25 -22.46
C ASP A 398 15.41 19.92 -22.22
N PHE A 399 16.11 18.81 -22.02
CA PHE A 399 15.48 17.55 -21.59
C PHE A 399 14.74 17.70 -20.26
N LYS A 400 15.33 18.38 -19.26
CA LYS A 400 14.64 18.64 -17.98
C LYS A 400 13.36 19.43 -18.21
N ILE A 401 13.41 20.48 -19.03
CA ILE A 401 12.24 21.30 -19.36
C ILE A 401 11.14 20.45 -19.99
N VAL A 402 11.48 19.61 -20.98
CA VAL A 402 10.53 18.72 -21.64
C VAL A 402 9.89 17.77 -20.63
N LEU A 403 10.69 17.09 -19.81
CA LEU A 403 10.21 16.11 -18.83
C LEU A 403 9.35 16.75 -17.74
N ASP A 404 9.67 17.97 -17.31
CA ASP A 404 8.89 18.71 -16.30
C ASP A 404 7.55 19.24 -16.85
N GLN A 405 7.41 19.37 -18.17
CA GLN A 405 6.21 19.89 -18.85
C GLN A 405 5.28 18.79 -19.38
N VAL A 406 5.83 17.76 -20.03
CA VAL A 406 5.03 16.71 -20.66
C VAL A 406 4.46 15.79 -19.57
N LYS A 407 3.16 15.51 -19.61
CA LYS A 407 2.50 14.54 -18.72
C LYS A 407 2.54 13.16 -19.36
N PHE A 408 3.33 12.24 -18.81
CA PHE A 408 3.54 10.92 -19.40
C PHE A 408 3.81 9.81 -18.36
N VAL A 409 4.11 10.14 -17.11
CA VAL A 409 4.30 9.15 -16.06
C VAL A 409 2.92 8.74 -15.53
N ASN A 410 2.56 7.47 -15.67
CA ASN A 410 1.27 6.98 -15.18
C ASN A 410 1.33 6.72 -13.66
N CYS A 411 0.58 7.52 -12.92
CA CYS A 411 0.41 7.43 -11.47
C CYS A 411 -1.07 7.18 -11.19
N ASN A 412 -1.45 5.95 -10.86
CA ASN A 412 -2.83 5.56 -10.57
C ASN A 412 -3.87 5.89 -11.67
N GLY A 413 -3.47 5.83 -12.94
CA GLY A 413 -4.36 6.06 -14.09
C GLY A 413 -4.37 7.51 -14.59
N GLU A 414 -3.73 8.43 -13.88
CA GLU A 414 -3.49 9.80 -14.33
C GLU A 414 -2.04 9.96 -14.79
N SER A 415 -1.83 10.72 -15.86
CA SER A 415 -0.49 11.04 -16.34
C SER A 415 0.01 12.33 -15.69
N ILE A 416 1.18 12.27 -15.07
CA ILE A 416 1.88 13.42 -14.49
C ILE A 416 3.21 13.68 -15.20
N SER A 417 3.79 14.85 -14.98
CA SER A 417 5.13 15.20 -15.45
C SER A 417 6.19 14.98 -14.36
N TYR A 418 7.46 15.19 -14.70
CA TYR A 418 8.56 15.05 -13.74
C TYR A 418 8.55 16.07 -12.61
N SER A 419 7.94 17.24 -12.82
CA SER A 419 7.86 18.27 -11.79
C SER A 419 6.95 17.85 -10.63
N GLU A 420 5.96 17.00 -10.93
CA GLU A 420 5.02 16.42 -9.97
C GLU A 420 5.50 15.06 -9.42
N LEU A 421 6.37 14.36 -10.16
CA LEU A 421 6.85 13.01 -9.83
C LEU A 421 7.68 12.96 -8.54
N LYS A 422 7.37 11.95 -7.73
CA LYS A 422 8.10 11.55 -6.52
C LYS A 422 8.45 10.07 -6.61
N LEU A 423 9.72 9.75 -6.40
CA LEU A 423 10.20 8.38 -6.33
C LEU A 423 10.83 8.10 -4.97
N PRO A 424 10.22 7.23 -4.14
CA PRO A 424 10.86 6.73 -2.94
C PRO A 424 12.28 6.25 -3.25
N PHE A 425 13.28 6.81 -2.58
CA PHE A 425 14.69 6.54 -2.86
C PHE A 425 15.53 6.45 -1.58
N ILE A 426 16.28 5.35 -1.46
CA ILE A 426 17.26 5.13 -0.40
C ILE A 426 18.68 5.31 -0.98
N PRO A 427 19.50 6.24 -0.44
CA PRO A 427 20.86 6.44 -0.94
C PRO A 427 21.81 5.27 -0.66
N GLU A 428 21.66 4.62 0.50
CA GLU A 428 22.57 3.60 1.05
C GLU A 428 21.97 2.19 1.02
N ASN A 429 22.80 1.14 0.94
CA ASN A 429 22.38 -0.27 1.02
C ASN A 429 21.27 -0.69 0.02
N LYS A 430 21.41 -0.24 -1.24
CA LYS A 430 20.45 -0.46 -2.33
C LYS A 430 20.24 -1.94 -2.64
N THR A 431 19.09 -2.47 -2.25
CA THR A 431 18.58 -3.74 -2.74
C THR A 431 17.14 -3.52 -3.18
N GLU A 432 16.71 -4.18 -4.25
CA GLU A 432 15.33 -4.05 -4.77
C GLU A 432 14.28 -4.33 -3.68
N SER A 433 14.59 -5.25 -2.76
CA SER A 433 13.71 -5.55 -1.61
C SER A 433 13.55 -4.36 -0.66
N LYS A 434 14.63 -3.61 -0.37
CA LYS A 434 14.57 -2.43 0.50
C LYS A 434 13.88 -1.25 -0.20
N ASP A 435 14.13 -1.07 -1.49
CA ASP A 435 13.46 -0.03 -2.28
C ASP A 435 11.94 -0.28 -2.33
N LEU A 436 11.52 -1.54 -2.50
CA LEU A 436 10.10 -1.92 -2.45
C LEU A 436 9.49 -1.74 -1.05
N ASP A 437 10.21 -2.12 0.00
CA ASP A 437 9.75 -1.92 1.39
C ASP A 437 9.54 -0.44 1.71
N PHE A 438 10.48 0.43 1.28
CA PHE A 438 10.32 1.87 1.44
C PHE A 438 9.15 2.42 0.60
N TYR A 439 9.03 1.97 -0.66
CA TYR A 439 7.90 2.32 -1.51
C TYR A 439 6.57 1.96 -0.84
N ASP A 440 6.42 0.72 -0.37
CA ASP A 440 5.19 0.21 0.24
C ASP A 440 4.86 0.98 1.52
N THR A 441 5.89 1.41 2.26
CA THR A 441 5.73 2.21 3.48
C THR A 441 5.22 3.62 3.20
N VAL A 442 5.64 4.28 2.11
CA VAL A 442 5.40 5.72 1.91
C VAL A 442 4.51 6.08 0.72
N CYS A 443 4.16 5.13 -0.16
CA CYS A 443 3.40 5.43 -1.37
C CYS A 443 2.04 6.07 -1.09
N ASP A 444 1.38 5.70 0.02
CA ASP A 444 0.10 6.27 0.44
C ASP A 444 0.19 7.78 0.76
N LEU A 445 1.37 8.31 1.11
CA LEU A 445 1.58 9.75 1.38
C LEU A 445 1.63 10.62 0.12
N ILE A 446 1.93 9.99 -1.01
CA ILE A 446 2.22 10.65 -2.29
C ILE A 446 1.38 10.03 -3.41
N LEU A 447 0.15 9.62 -3.08
CA LEU A 447 -0.82 9.10 -4.03
C LEU A 447 -0.98 10.07 -5.20
N GLY A 448 -0.91 9.55 -6.42
CA GLY A 448 -0.96 10.35 -7.66
C GLY A 448 0.35 11.03 -8.05
N GLN A 449 1.38 11.04 -7.19
CA GLN A 449 2.72 11.56 -7.51
C GLN A 449 3.77 10.45 -7.69
N VAL A 450 3.41 9.20 -7.42
CA VAL A 450 4.31 8.04 -7.46
C VAL A 450 3.81 7.04 -8.51
N PRO A 451 4.68 6.43 -9.34
CA PRO A 451 4.26 5.44 -10.31
C PRO A 451 3.72 4.19 -9.61
N ASN A 452 2.97 3.39 -10.36
CA ASN A 452 2.44 2.13 -9.87
C ASN A 452 3.57 1.18 -9.41
N ARG A 453 3.31 0.40 -8.36
CA ARG A 453 4.29 -0.51 -7.74
C ARG A 453 5.02 -1.42 -8.72
N HIS A 454 4.35 -1.88 -9.79
CA HIS A 454 4.93 -2.78 -10.79
C HIS A 454 5.93 -2.09 -11.74
N GLU A 455 5.83 -0.77 -11.93
CA GLU A 455 6.79 0.00 -12.74
C GLU A 455 7.85 0.71 -11.89
N TYR A 456 7.62 0.86 -10.58
CA TYR A 456 8.46 1.65 -9.68
C TYR A 456 9.95 1.32 -9.79
N LEU A 457 10.34 0.05 -9.72
CA LEU A 457 11.76 -0.35 -9.82
C LEU A 457 12.36 0.00 -11.20
N ASN A 458 11.56 -0.05 -12.26
CA ASN A 458 12.02 0.32 -13.59
C ASN A 458 12.23 1.83 -13.71
N TRP A 459 11.34 2.65 -13.13
CA TRP A 459 11.55 4.09 -13.01
C TRP A 459 12.81 4.41 -12.20
N LEU A 460 12.98 3.75 -11.05
CA LEU A 460 14.13 3.91 -10.17
C LEU A 460 15.46 3.58 -10.88
N LYS A 461 15.47 2.52 -11.70
CA LYS A 461 16.65 2.07 -12.47
C LYS A 461 17.02 3.03 -13.61
N ASN A 462 16.05 3.65 -14.26
CA ASN A 462 16.29 4.44 -15.47
C ASN A 462 16.52 5.93 -15.20
N ILE A 463 16.14 6.44 -14.03
CA ILE A 463 16.35 7.85 -13.65
C ILE A 463 17.71 8.06 -13.00
N ASP A 464 18.43 9.08 -13.47
CA ASP A 464 19.66 9.54 -12.82
C ASP A 464 19.35 10.72 -11.86
N PHE A 465 19.32 10.46 -10.55
CA PHE A 465 19.14 11.48 -9.50
C PHE A 465 20.30 12.50 -9.42
N THR A 466 21.40 12.17 -10.09
CA THR A 466 22.37 13.08 -10.74
C THR A 466 21.83 14.41 -11.22
N ILE A 467 20.90 14.21 -12.14
CA ILE A 467 20.36 15.17 -13.09
C ILE A 467 19.03 15.69 -12.56
N PHE A 468 18.18 14.80 -12.05
CA PHE A 468 16.83 15.08 -11.56
C PHE A 468 16.77 15.07 -10.02
N LYS A 469 17.23 16.16 -9.40
CA LYS A 469 17.38 16.26 -7.93
C LYS A 469 16.06 16.43 -7.17
N GLN A 470 14.98 16.82 -7.85
CA GLN A 470 13.65 17.08 -7.28
C GLN A 470 12.74 15.84 -7.18
N VAL A 471 13.06 14.81 -7.98
CA VAL A 471 12.32 13.55 -8.08
C VAL A 471 12.51 12.63 -6.86
N PRO A 472 13.72 12.42 -6.29
CA PRO A 472 13.90 11.47 -5.20
C PRO A 472 13.15 11.94 -3.94
N PHE A 473 12.27 11.08 -3.44
CA PHE A 473 11.49 11.24 -2.23
C PHE A 473 12.13 10.42 -1.11
N ARG A 474 12.60 11.10 -0.08
CA ARG A 474 13.37 10.50 1.02
C ARG A 474 12.56 10.48 2.31
N LEU A 475 13.02 9.67 3.27
CA LEU A 475 12.35 9.48 4.55
C LEU A 475 12.08 10.79 5.30
N ASP A 476 13.03 11.73 5.30
CA ASP A 476 12.88 13.06 5.91
C ASP A 476 11.67 13.85 5.33
N ALA A 477 11.49 13.79 4.00
CA ALA A 477 10.34 14.41 3.35
C ALA A 477 9.02 13.68 3.69
N ALA A 478 9.05 12.35 3.81
CA ALA A 478 7.88 11.58 4.21
C ALA A 478 7.44 11.92 5.65
N VAL A 479 8.39 11.99 6.58
CA VAL A 479 8.14 12.37 7.98
C VAL A 479 7.57 13.79 8.06
N LYS A 480 8.10 14.72 7.26
CA LYS A 480 7.60 16.10 7.20
C LYS A 480 6.14 16.18 6.71
N ILE A 481 5.76 15.40 5.69
CA ILE A 481 4.36 15.33 5.24
C ILE A 481 3.45 14.86 6.37
N VAL A 482 3.85 13.83 7.13
CA VAL A 482 3.07 13.35 8.28
C VAL A 482 2.96 14.44 9.35
N GLU A 483 4.06 15.12 9.69
CA GLU A 483 4.07 16.21 10.66
C GLU A 483 3.14 17.38 10.25
N GLU A 484 3.09 17.73 8.97
CA GLU A 484 2.25 18.81 8.44
C GLU A 484 0.74 18.53 8.60
N THR A 485 0.34 17.27 8.72
CA THR A 485 -1.06 16.89 9.03
C THR A 485 -1.44 17.19 10.48
N LYS A 486 -0.46 17.32 11.39
CA LYS A 486 -0.60 17.67 12.82
C LYS A 486 -1.31 16.65 13.72
N ASN A 487 -2.23 15.83 13.20
CA ASN A 487 -2.99 14.87 14.00
C ASN A 487 -3.53 13.69 13.14
N LEU A 488 -4.01 12.64 13.80
CA LEU A 488 -4.51 11.42 13.14
C LEU A 488 -5.69 11.68 12.20
N VAL A 489 -6.59 12.60 12.57
CA VAL A 489 -7.79 12.91 11.77
C VAL A 489 -7.42 13.52 10.42
N GLN A 490 -6.44 14.42 10.37
CA GLN A 490 -5.97 14.99 9.11
C GLN A 490 -5.12 14.01 8.32
N LEU A 491 -4.31 13.17 8.99
CA LEU A 491 -3.58 12.10 8.34
C LEU A 491 -4.53 11.10 7.67
N SER A 492 -5.64 10.74 8.30
CA SER A 492 -6.61 9.79 7.71
C SER A 492 -7.25 10.34 6.44
N LYS A 493 -7.54 11.65 6.41
CA LYS A 493 -8.02 12.35 5.20
C LYS A 493 -6.98 12.33 4.09
N LEU A 494 -5.70 12.59 4.41
CA LEU A 494 -4.61 12.56 3.43
C LEU A 494 -4.45 11.15 2.82
N LEU A 495 -4.43 10.13 3.66
CA LEU A 495 -4.26 8.73 3.24
C LEU A 495 -5.53 8.14 2.61
N ASN A 496 -6.66 8.83 2.70
CA ASN A 496 -7.99 8.33 2.33
C ASN A 496 -8.31 6.97 3.01
N LYS A 497 -8.04 6.88 4.31
CA LYS A 497 -8.26 5.68 5.15
C LYS A 497 -9.14 6.03 6.35
N ASN A 498 -9.75 5.03 6.99
CA ASN A 498 -10.38 5.25 8.28
C ASN A 498 -9.34 5.34 9.42
N GLU A 499 -9.76 5.80 10.59
CA GLU A 499 -8.84 6.04 11.72
C GLU A 499 -8.09 4.77 12.18
N GLU A 500 -8.75 3.60 12.17
CA GLU A 500 -8.14 2.31 12.56
C GLU A 500 -7.06 1.86 11.56
N GLU A 501 -7.29 2.07 10.28
CA GLU A 501 -6.31 1.80 9.22
C GLU A 501 -5.15 2.79 9.27
N THR A 502 -5.44 4.08 9.50
CA THR A 502 -4.43 5.14 9.62
C THR A 502 -3.48 4.90 10.79
N ILE A 503 -4.00 4.51 11.96
CA ILE A 503 -3.14 4.27 13.13
C ILE A 503 -2.24 3.05 12.94
N LYS A 504 -2.73 1.99 12.27
CA LYS A 504 -1.93 0.80 11.90
C LYS A 504 -0.86 1.15 10.87
N TRP A 505 -1.21 1.93 9.84
CA TRP A 505 -0.25 2.45 8.87
C TRP A 505 0.84 3.28 9.57
N LEU A 506 0.44 4.18 10.48
CA LEU A 506 1.36 5.03 11.22
C LEU A 506 2.29 4.21 12.13
N ALA A 507 1.79 3.11 12.73
CA ALA A 507 2.63 2.19 13.49
C ALA A 507 3.73 1.55 12.63
N VAL A 508 3.39 1.09 11.42
CA VAL A 508 4.37 0.56 10.45
C VAL A 508 5.35 1.64 10.03
N PHE A 509 4.86 2.84 9.70
CA PHE A 509 5.69 3.97 9.32
C PHE A 509 6.68 4.37 10.43
N ILE A 510 6.24 4.49 11.68
CA ILE A 510 7.11 4.82 12.82
C ILE A 510 8.17 3.73 13.03
N LYS A 511 7.81 2.44 12.91
CA LYS A 511 8.80 1.34 12.99
C LYS A 511 9.88 1.49 11.91
N TYR A 512 9.47 1.77 10.68
CA TYR A 512 10.39 2.01 9.59
C TYR A 512 11.33 3.21 9.88
N VAL A 513 10.80 4.29 10.46
CA VAL A 513 11.61 5.44 10.89
C VAL A 513 12.62 5.04 11.98
N ILE A 514 12.23 4.24 12.98
CA ILE A 514 13.14 3.76 14.04
C ILE A 514 14.31 2.96 13.44
N GLU A 515 14.02 2.07 12.50
CA GLU A 515 15.01 1.19 11.89
C GLU A 515 16.01 1.91 10.98
N ASN A 516 15.59 3.02 10.34
CA ASN A 516 16.38 3.70 9.31
C ASN A 516 16.96 5.06 9.76
N ASP A 517 16.22 5.87 10.52
CA ASP A 517 16.71 7.13 11.11
C ASP A 517 15.89 7.50 12.36
N ASN A 518 16.25 6.87 13.47
CA ASN A 518 15.62 7.08 14.77
C ASN A 518 15.74 8.54 15.29
N GLY A 519 16.64 9.35 14.71
CA GLY A 519 16.81 10.76 15.05
C GLY A 519 15.68 11.65 14.51
N LEU A 520 14.92 11.18 13.52
CA LEU A 520 13.78 11.94 12.98
C LEU A 520 12.62 12.04 13.98
N LEU A 521 12.47 11.06 14.88
CA LEU A 521 11.39 11.05 15.88
C LEU A 521 11.54 12.14 16.94
N THR A 522 12.73 12.68 17.16
CA THR A 522 12.95 13.81 18.08
C THR A 522 12.88 15.16 17.37
N LYS A 523 13.08 15.18 16.04
CA LYS A 523 13.03 16.40 15.24
C LYS A 523 11.62 16.73 14.75
N HIS A 524 10.80 15.72 14.54
CA HIS A 524 9.48 15.84 13.91
C HIS A 524 8.37 15.29 14.79
N LYS A 525 7.23 15.99 14.76
CA LYS A 525 6.03 15.62 15.51
C LYS A 525 5.16 14.66 14.70
N ILE A 526 5.37 13.35 14.92
CA ILE A 526 4.60 12.29 14.24
C ILE A 526 4.05 11.23 15.19
N ILE A 527 4.30 11.34 16.50
CA ILE A 527 3.86 10.37 17.51
C ILE A 527 2.49 10.81 18.04
N PRO A 528 1.41 10.03 17.86
CA PRO A 528 0.08 10.44 18.30
C PRO A 528 -0.14 10.20 19.80
N CYS A 529 -0.71 11.18 20.48
CA CYS A 529 -1.23 11.02 21.84
C CYS A 529 -2.66 10.47 21.87
N LYS A 530 -3.22 10.24 23.07
CA LYS A 530 -4.61 9.81 23.30
C LYS A 530 -5.62 10.97 23.29
N SER A 531 -5.26 12.13 22.77
CA SER A 531 -6.22 13.24 22.60
C SER A 531 -7.35 12.83 21.65
N GLU A 532 -8.48 13.56 21.68
CA GLU A 532 -9.64 13.24 20.85
C GLU A 532 -9.34 13.21 19.34
N GLU A 533 -8.39 14.03 18.88
CA GLU A 533 -7.98 14.07 17.48
C GLU A 533 -6.67 13.29 17.20
N GLY A 534 -6.02 12.75 18.24
CA GLY A 534 -4.72 12.09 18.13
C GLY A 534 -3.59 13.03 17.71
N THR A 535 -3.42 14.14 18.43
CA THR A 535 -2.43 15.18 18.16
C THR A 535 -1.02 14.60 18.13
N PHE A 536 -0.22 15.02 17.15
CA PHE A 536 1.15 14.56 17.02
C PHE A 536 2.12 15.37 17.89
N VAL A 537 3.03 14.65 18.51
CA VAL A 537 4.16 15.17 19.28
C VAL A 537 5.45 14.52 18.83
N ASP A 538 6.58 15.13 19.16
CA ASP A 538 7.90 14.51 19.02
C ASP A 538 8.18 13.58 20.21
N ARG A 539 9.21 12.75 20.09
CA ARG A 539 9.57 11.75 21.11
C ARG A 539 10.04 12.36 22.43
N ASP A 540 10.57 13.59 22.39
CA ASP A 540 11.14 14.25 23.56
C ASP A 540 10.09 15.02 24.36
N ALA A 541 8.93 15.31 23.76
CA ALA A 541 7.75 15.88 24.42
C ALA A 541 7.32 15.13 25.69
N GLU A 542 6.46 15.78 26.49
CA GLU A 542 5.86 15.24 27.71
C GLU A 542 4.78 14.18 27.38
N ILE A 543 5.21 13.10 26.74
CA ILE A 543 4.39 11.95 26.30
C ILE A 543 4.85 10.68 27.01
N TYR A 544 3.91 9.86 27.44
CA TYR A 544 4.16 8.67 28.25
C TYR A 544 3.43 7.45 27.72
N ALA A 545 4.06 6.29 27.84
CA ALA A 545 3.42 5.01 27.55
C ALA A 545 2.46 4.65 28.70
N ASP A 546 1.20 4.38 28.36
CA ASP A 546 0.18 3.97 29.31
C ASP A 546 0.40 2.51 29.71
N ASN A 547 0.69 2.28 30.99
CA ASN A 547 0.88 0.95 31.57
C ASN A 547 -0.11 0.73 32.73
N GLY A 548 -1.38 0.99 32.48
CA GLY A 548 -2.46 0.75 33.43
C GLY A 548 -2.85 1.98 34.24
N VAL A 549 -2.91 3.15 33.59
CA VAL A 549 -3.47 4.37 34.16
C VAL A 549 -5.00 4.25 34.27
N HIS A 550 -5.57 4.53 35.44
CA HIS A 550 -7.01 4.39 35.67
C HIS A 550 -7.78 5.61 35.16
N HIS A 551 -8.92 5.38 34.47
CA HIS A 551 -9.78 6.43 33.92
C HIS A 551 -10.17 7.49 34.98
N ASP A 552 -10.66 7.05 36.13
CA ASP A 552 -11.11 7.97 37.19
C ASP A 552 -9.96 8.82 37.76
N LEU A 553 -8.73 8.31 37.81
CA LEU A 553 -7.57 9.11 38.24
C LEU A 553 -7.17 10.15 37.19
N ILE A 554 -7.36 9.85 35.90
CA ILE A 554 -7.22 10.84 34.83
C ILE A 554 -8.24 11.96 35.03
N GLU A 555 -9.50 11.65 35.36
CA GLU A 555 -10.50 12.68 35.64
C GLU A 555 -10.14 13.55 36.85
N VAL A 556 -9.63 12.94 37.93
CA VAL A 556 -9.13 13.68 39.11
C VAL A 556 -8.02 14.64 38.69
N PHE A 557 -7.00 14.15 37.99
CA PHE A 557 -5.89 14.98 37.53
C PHE A 557 -6.39 16.11 36.63
N ASN A 558 -7.24 15.79 35.66
CA ASN A 558 -7.74 16.76 34.68
C ASN A 558 -8.48 17.91 35.37
N LYS A 559 -9.27 17.59 36.39
CA LYS A 559 -9.97 18.59 37.20
C LYS A 559 -9.00 19.41 38.04
N MET A 560 -8.05 18.80 38.74
CA MET A 560 -7.15 19.54 39.63
C MET A 560 -6.16 20.45 38.88
N LYS A 561 -5.64 20.01 37.73
CA LYS A 561 -4.68 20.78 36.92
C LYS A 561 -5.31 21.63 35.83
N ASN A 562 -6.59 21.39 35.50
CA ASN A 562 -7.26 22.00 34.34
C ASN A 562 -6.50 21.73 33.02
N GLU A 563 -5.99 20.51 32.88
CA GLU A 563 -5.25 19.99 31.72
C GLU A 563 -5.87 18.65 31.30
N ASN A 564 -5.66 18.19 30.06
CA ASN A 564 -6.09 16.85 29.66
C ASN A 564 -4.90 15.88 29.69
N TYR A 565 -4.86 15.00 30.68
CA TYR A 565 -3.80 14.01 30.85
C TYR A 565 -3.69 13.05 29.65
N ARG A 566 -4.77 12.85 28.88
CA ARG A 566 -4.72 12.04 27.65
C ARG A 566 -3.79 12.62 26.59
N ASP A 567 -3.57 13.93 26.59
CA ASP A 567 -2.61 14.57 25.68
C ASP A 567 -1.16 14.18 26.01
N LYS A 568 -0.92 13.73 27.25
CA LYS A 568 0.36 13.21 27.75
C LYS A 568 0.48 11.69 27.66
N LEU A 569 -0.54 10.98 27.18
CA LEU A 569 -0.50 9.53 27.01
C LEU A 569 -0.38 9.15 25.54
N LEU A 570 0.48 8.18 25.24
CA LEU A 570 0.67 7.63 23.91
C LEU A 570 -0.57 6.88 23.44
N ASN A 571 -0.95 7.02 22.17
CA ASN A 571 -2.05 6.28 21.57
C ASN A 571 -1.95 4.78 21.84
N ASP A 572 -3.05 4.12 22.17
CA ASP A 572 -3.08 2.70 22.60
C ASP A 572 -2.52 1.73 21.56
N VAL A 573 -2.82 1.96 20.28
CA VAL A 573 -2.33 1.09 19.20
C VAL A 573 -0.83 1.28 19.02
N ILE A 574 -0.34 2.53 19.00
CA ILE A 574 1.10 2.82 18.90
C ILE A 574 1.86 2.26 20.10
N ASN A 575 1.33 2.45 21.31
CA ASN A 575 1.90 1.93 22.56
C ASN A 575 2.03 0.40 22.53
N LYS A 576 1.06 -0.29 21.95
CA LYS A 576 1.06 -1.76 21.82
C LYS A 576 1.96 -2.25 20.67
N GLU A 577 1.90 -1.61 19.51
CA GLU A 577 2.52 -2.13 18.29
C GLU A 577 3.99 -1.69 18.15
N VAL A 578 4.35 -0.50 18.61
CA VAL A 578 5.71 0.07 18.49
C VAL A 578 6.44 -0.06 19.83
N VAL A 579 6.89 -1.28 20.13
CA VAL A 579 7.59 -1.60 21.38
C VAL A 579 8.88 -0.77 21.48
N ASN A 580 9.19 -0.27 22.68
CA ASN A 580 10.36 0.56 22.97
C ASN A 580 10.41 1.91 22.23
N LEU A 581 9.26 2.44 21.76
CA LEU A 581 9.20 3.79 21.18
C LEU A 581 9.68 4.87 22.17
N LEU A 582 9.28 4.73 23.44
CA LEU A 582 9.66 5.61 24.54
C LEU A 582 10.62 4.88 25.50
N PRO A 583 11.58 5.60 26.12
CA PRO A 583 12.47 5.03 27.12
C PRO A 583 11.71 4.58 28.37
N ALA A 584 12.30 3.64 29.13
CA ALA A 584 11.63 3.02 30.27
C ALA A 584 11.25 3.98 31.42
N ASN A 585 11.88 5.15 31.50
CA ASN A 585 11.52 6.19 32.45
C ASN A 585 10.27 7.00 32.04
N LYS A 586 9.73 6.79 30.83
CA LYS A 586 8.49 7.42 30.34
C LYS A 586 7.26 6.48 30.40
N PHE A 587 7.28 5.46 31.27
CA PHE A 587 6.08 4.67 31.57
C PHE A 587 5.27 5.31 32.70
N LYS A 588 3.96 5.46 32.48
CA LYS A 588 3.02 5.89 33.53
C LYS A 588 2.13 4.75 33.94
N THR A 589 2.04 4.56 35.25
CA THR A 589 1.11 3.66 35.92
C THR A 589 0.14 4.48 36.77
N TRP A 590 -0.93 3.86 37.25
CA TRP A 590 -1.81 4.51 38.22
C TRP A 590 -1.08 4.97 39.50
N ASP A 591 -0.01 4.28 39.94
CA ASP A 591 0.83 4.69 41.09
C ASP A 591 1.52 6.03 40.80
N SER A 592 2.13 6.16 39.62
CA SER A 592 2.82 7.39 39.24
C SER A 592 1.86 8.57 39.12
N LEU A 593 0.65 8.35 38.56
CA LEU A 593 -0.37 9.38 38.47
C LEU A 593 -0.92 9.75 39.87
N ALA A 594 -1.09 8.78 40.76
CA ALA A 594 -1.48 9.04 42.14
C ALA A 594 -0.47 9.96 42.85
N LYS A 595 0.84 9.73 42.67
CA LYS A 595 1.89 10.59 43.20
C LYS A 595 1.89 12.00 42.59
N GLU A 596 1.62 12.14 41.30
CA GLU A 596 1.47 13.46 40.66
C GLU A 596 0.27 14.24 41.19
N ILE A 597 -0.83 13.55 41.47
CA ILE A 597 -2.01 14.13 42.13
C ILE A 597 -1.64 14.50 43.58
N ASP A 598 -0.91 13.64 44.30
CA ASP A 598 -0.44 13.89 45.67
C ASP A 598 0.48 15.11 45.77
N ASP A 599 1.31 15.33 44.74
CA ASP A 599 2.17 16.52 44.64
C ASP A 599 1.38 17.84 44.59
N ILE A 600 0.15 17.83 44.09
CA ILE A 600 -0.75 19.01 44.13
C ILE A 600 -1.08 19.35 45.59
N PHE A 601 -1.43 18.35 46.38
CA PHE A 601 -1.66 18.51 47.81
C PHE A 601 -0.38 18.97 48.53
N ARG A 602 0.78 18.40 48.18
CA ARG A 602 2.07 18.82 48.75
C ARG A 602 2.38 20.29 48.48
N ILE A 603 2.24 20.76 47.24
CA ILE A 603 2.47 22.17 46.88
C ILE A 603 1.57 23.11 47.70
N ARG A 604 0.31 22.71 47.92
CA ARG A 604 -0.65 23.51 48.70
C ARG A 604 -0.29 23.57 50.18
N LEU A 605 0.11 22.44 50.76
CA LEU A 605 0.60 22.35 52.14
C LEU A 605 1.89 23.15 52.35
N ASP A 606 2.90 22.95 51.52
CA ASP A 606 4.19 23.65 51.61
C ASP A 606 4.01 25.15 51.44
N GLY A 607 3.07 25.56 50.57
CA GLY A 607 2.71 26.96 50.33
C GLY A 607 1.74 27.56 51.36
N ASN A 608 1.26 26.79 52.36
CA ASN A 608 0.19 27.19 53.28
C ASN A 608 -1.02 27.83 52.56
N SER A 609 -1.43 27.27 51.43
CA SER A 609 -2.48 27.82 50.55
C SER A 609 -3.67 26.86 50.46
N ARG A 610 -4.89 27.42 50.40
CA ARG A 610 -6.13 26.65 50.24
C ARG A 610 -6.22 26.03 48.84
N LEU A 611 -6.95 24.92 48.73
CA LEU A 611 -7.33 24.35 47.43
C LEU A 611 -8.21 25.33 46.64
N SER A 612 -7.95 25.44 45.33
CA SER A 612 -8.79 26.18 44.38
C SER A 612 -10.10 25.44 44.12
N LYS A 613 -11.07 26.13 43.49
CA LYS A 613 -12.38 25.54 43.14
C LYS A 613 -12.24 24.24 42.32
N ASN A 614 -11.35 24.23 41.32
CA ASN A 614 -11.11 23.08 40.45
C ASN A 614 -10.43 21.92 41.21
N GLU A 615 -9.52 22.23 42.14
CA GLU A 615 -8.87 21.22 42.98
C GLU A 615 -9.86 20.60 44.00
N LEU A 616 -10.82 21.38 44.51
CA LEU A 616 -11.90 20.88 45.37
C LEU A 616 -12.87 19.95 44.61
N GLU A 617 -13.22 20.29 43.37
CA GLU A 617 -13.99 19.40 42.49
C GLU A 617 -13.23 18.10 42.23
N GLY A 618 -11.92 18.18 41.94
CA GLY A 618 -11.04 17.02 41.77
C GLY A 618 -10.95 16.17 43.04
N LEU A 619 -10.87 16.79 44.21
CA LEU A 619 -10.87 16.10 45.51
C LEU A 619 -12.18 15.32 45.73
N SER A 620 -13.33 15.88 45.33
CA SER A 620 -14.62 15.16 45.40
C SER A 620 -14.62 13.90 44.53
N ILE A 621 -14.05 13.96 43.32
CA ILE A 621 -13.91 12.80 42.43
C ILE A 621 -12.96 11.78 43.03
N LEU A 622 -11.83 12.22 43.63
CA LEU A 622 -10.87 11.34 44.30
C LEU A 622 -11.54 10.58 45.46
N LEU A 623 -12.32 11.27 46.31
CA LEU A 623 -13.03 10.65 47.43
C LEU A 623 -14.09 9.63 46.95
N LYS A 624 -14.81 9.92 45.86
CA LYS A 624 -15.73 8.96 45.24
C LYS A 624 -14.99 7.74 44.72
N TRP A 625 -13.88 7.94 44.04
CA TRP A 625 -13.04 6.86 43.53
C TRP A 625 -12.52 5.97 44.68
N LEU A 626 -12.03 6.56 45.78
CA LEU A 626 -11.59 5.83 46.97
C LEU A 626 -12.71 4.98 47.59
N LYS A 627 -13.95 5.49 47.62
CA LYS A 627 -15.13 4.79 48.13
C LYS A 627 -15.52 3.59 47.25
N VAL A 628 -15.42 3.73 45.93
CA VAL A 628 -15.78 2.68 44.96
C VAL A 628 -14.69 1.60 44.85
N LYS A 629 -13.41 1.98 44.84
CA LYS A 629 -12.30 1.02 44.75
C LYS A 629 -12.16 0.16 46.00
N GLY A 630 -12.65 0.64 47.15
CA GLY A 630 -12.54 -0.06 48.43
C GLY A 630 -11.08 -0.37 48.75
N PHE A 631 -10.28 0.66 49.06
CA PHE A 631 -8.91 0.43 49.54
C PHE A 631 -8.98 -0.45 50.80
N PRO A 632 -8.52 -1.71 50.75
CA PRO A 632 -8.76 -2.66 51.84
C PRO A 632 -7.97 -2.31 53.11
N ASN A 633 -6.98 -1.42 53.01
CA ASN A 633 -6.08 -1.06 54.08
C ASN A 633 -5.67 0.41 54.00
N TRP A 634 -6.01 1.20 55.02
CA TRP A 634 -5.62 2.62 55.13
C TRP A 634 -4.09 2.83 55.04
N LYS A 635 -3.31 1.82 55.44
CA LYS A 635 -1.83 1.81 55.31
C LYS A 635 -1.32 1.74 53.87
N GLU A 636 -2.11 1.23 52.91
CA GLU A 636 -1.69 1.20 51.51
C GLU A 636 -1.92 2.56 50.84
N LEU A 637 -2.90 3.34 51.29
CA LEU A 637 -3.17 4.68 50.77
C LEU A 637 -1.96 5.61 50.94
N SER A 638 -1.22 5.51 52.05
CA SER A 638 -0.02 6.31 52.28
C SER A 638 1.12 6.02 51.29
N ASN A 639 1.12 4.88 50.59
CA ASN A 639 2.13 4.57 49.58
C ASN A 639 1.88 5.34 48.26
N TYR A 640 0.61 5.63 47.97
CA TYR A 640 0.19 6.26 46.71
C TYR A 640 -0.12 7.75 46.88
N PHE A 641 -0.67 8.12 48.02
CA PHE A 641 -1.08 9.48 48.38
C PHE A 641 -0.53 9.87 49.77
N PRO A 642 0.80 9.89 49.98
CA PRO A 642 1.39 10.12 51.31
C PRO A 642 1.00 11.45 51.93
N THR A 643 0.94 12.51 51.11
CA THR A 643 0.65 13.87 51.56
C THR A 643 -0.82 14.05 51.88
N PHE A 644 -1.69 13.63 50.97
CA PHE A 644 -3.13 13.62 51.19
C PHE A 644 -3.50 12.72 52.36
N HIS A 645 -2.86 11.55 52.55
CA HIS A 645 -3.08 10.69 53.71
C HIS A 645 -2.63 11.36 55.01
N GLY A 646 -1.42 11.94 55.06
CA GLY A 646 -0.85 12.57 56.25
C GLY A 646 -1.62 13.83 56.71
N SER A 647 -2.26 14.52 55.76
CA SER A 647 -3.08 15.71 56.02
C SER A 647 -4.54 15.52 55.61
N TYR A 648 -5.02 14.27 55.62
CA TYR A 648 -6.37 13.92 55.15
C TYR A 648 -7.42 14.78 55.83
N SER A 649 -7.35 14.88 57.16
CA SER A 649 -8.24 15.71 57.96
C SER A 649 -8.24 17.18 57.53
N ASN A 650 -7.10 17.74 57.12
CA ASN A 650 -7.04 19.15 56.71
C ASN A 650 -7.70 19.36 55.34
N PHE A 651 -7.37 18.54 54.34
CA PHE A 651 -7.98 18.65 53.01
C PHE A 651 -9.45 18.23 52.98
N PHE A 652 -9.81 17.23 53.77
CA PHE A 652 -11.21 16.84 53.98
C PHE A 652 -11.98 18.00 54.60
N MET A 653 -11.42 18.66 55.63
CA MET A 653 -12.01 19.88 56.20
C MET A 653 -12.09 21.03 55.19
N GLU A 654 -11.18 21.08 54.20
CA GLU A 654 -11.22 22.05 53.12
C GLU A 654 -12.33 21.82 52.09
N SER A 655 -12.79 20.57 51.94
CA SER A 655 -13.94 20.23 51.08
C SER A 655 -15.27 20.79 51.57
N PHE A 656 -15.32 21.28 52.82
CA PHE A 656 -16.46 21.94 53.44
C PHE A 656 -16.39 23.47 53.28
N ASN A 657 -17.55 24.11 53.16
CA ASN A 657 -17.68 25.57 53.15
C ASN A 657 -17.40 26.20 54.54
N GLU A 658 -17.24 27.53 54.63
CA GLU A 658 -16.83 28.20 55.88
C GLU A 658 -17.77 27.94 57.07
N GLU A 659 -19.09 27.77 56.83
CA GLU A 659 -20.06 27.41 57.88
C GLU A 659 -19.94 25.96 58.36
N GLU A 660 -19.75 25.02 57.42
CA GLU A 660 -19.55 23.59 57.71
C GLU A 660 -18.21 23.33 58.42
N ARG A 661 -17.18 24.12 58.09
CA ARG A 661 -15.83 23.98 58.66
C ARG A 661 -15.78 24.35 60.16
N VAL A 662 -16.52 25.39 60.57
CA VAL A 662 -16.68 25.77 61.99
C VAL A 662 -17.40 24.68 62.78
N LYS A 663 -18.45 24.08 62.19
CA LYS A 663 -19.20 22.98 62.82
C LYS A 663 -18.33 21.73 63.00
N ALA A 664 -17.54 21.37 61.98
CA ALA A 664 -16.67 20.20 62.04
C ALA A 664 -15.45 20.37 62.99
N ILE A 665 -14.91 21.58 63.15
CA ILE A 665 -13.86 21.87 64.17
C ILE A 665 -14.43 21.76 65.60
N THR A 666 -15.61 22.33 65.83
CA THR A 666 -16.30 22.29 67.13
C THR A 666 -16.60 20.85 67.58
N ILE A 667 -16.86 19.98 66.61
CA ILE A 667 -17.11 18.56 66.80
C ILE A 667 -15.82 17.79 67.17
N ARG A 668 -14.70 18.05 66.47
CA ARG A 668 -13.41 17.39 66.72
C ARG A 668 -12.87 17.67 68.12
N ASP A 669 -12.93 18.92 68.55
CA ASP A 669 -12.38 19.35 69.85
C ASP A 669 -13.29 18.94 71.04
N SER A 670 -14.51 18.43 70.77
CA SER A 670 -15.47 17.96 71.78
C SER A 670 -15.31 16.50 72.22
N GLY A 671 -14.36 15.76 71.64
CA GLY A 671 -14.11 14.34 71.96
C GLY A 671 -15.14 13.33 71.41
N LYS A 672 -16.06 13.78 70.54
CA LYS A 672 -17.19 12.97 70.02
C LYS A 672 -16.89 12.19 68.73
N GLN A 673 -15.63 12.08 68.35
CA GLN A 673 -15.19 11.50 67.08
C GLN A 673 -15.69 10.06 66.87
N ASP A 674 -15.66 9.22 67.92
CA ASP A 674 -16.10 7.82 67.86
C ASP A 674 -17.63 7.69 67.71
N SER A 675 -18.39 8.64 68.26
CA SER A 675 -19.86 8.66 68.19
C SER A 675 -20.36 9.14 66.82
N LEU A 676 -19.62 10.03 66.15
CA LEU A 676 -19.93 10.50 64.81
C LEU A 676 -19.48 9.53 63.72
N LEU A 677 -18.38 8.79 63.94
CA LEU A 677 -17.95 7.73 63.03
C LEU A 677 -19.03 6.64 62.93
N ARG A 678 -19.59 6.20 64.06
CA ARG A 678 -20.71 5.24 64.12
C ARG A 678 -22.02 5.77 63.51
N LEU A 679 -22.20 7.09 63.51
CA LEU A 679 -23.37 7.77 62.95
C LEU A 679 -23.23 7.98 61.44
N ALA A 680 -22.03 8.25 60.95
CA ALA A 680 -21.70 8.33 59.53
C ALA A 680 -21.63 6.95 58.85
N GLU A 681 -21.28 5.90 59.60
CA GLU A 681 -21.36 4.49 59.17
C GLU A 681 -22.79 3.93 59.24
N SER A 682 -23.74 4.66 59.83
CA SER A 682 -25.16 4.29 59.85
C SER A 682 -25.91 4.94 58.70
N ASP A 683 -27.00 4.32 58.22
CA ASP A 683 -27.82 4.80 57.09
C ASP A 683 -28.63 6.10 57.40
N VAL A 684 -28.27 6.85 58.45
CA VAL A 684 -28.99 8.03 58.96
C VAL A 684 -28.62 9.28 58.15
N THR A 685 -29.63 9.97 57.64
CA THR A 685 -29.49 11.15 56.78
C THR A 685 -29.40 12.46 57.57
N GLU A 686 -28.82 13.50 56.97
CA GLU A 686 -28.58 14.81 57.61
C GLU A 686 -29.87 15.52 58.09
N ALA A 687 -31.02 15.23 57.46
CA ALA A 687 -32.33 15.73 57.86
C ALA A 687 -32.90 15.02 59.12
N GLU A 688 -32.53 13.76 59.34
CA GLU A 688 -32.93 12.98 60.52
C GLU A 688 -32.12 13.41 61.75
N LEU A 689 -30.84 13.78 61.56
CA LEU A 689 -29.96 14.24 62.64
C LEU A 689 -30.37 15.61 63.18
N ASN A 690 -30.72 16.56 62.30
CA ASN A 690 -31.13 17.91 62.70
C ASN A 690 -32.48 17.90 63.46
N LYS A 691 -33.40 16.98 63.13
CA LYS A 691 -34.65 16.77 63.90
C LYS A 691 -34.40 16.28 65.33
N VAL A 692 -33.37 15.47 65.56
CA VAL A 692 -33.03 14.93 66.89
C VAL A 692 -32.42 16.01 67.80
N VAL A 693 -31.55 16.85 67.25
CA VAL A 693 -30.86 17.93 67.99
C VAL A 693 -31.82 19.04 68.41
N GLU A 694 -32.78 19.41 67.55
CA GLU A 694 -33.79 20.44 67.86
C GLU A 694 -34.85 19.98 68.89
N SER A 695 -34.96 18.67 69.14
CA SER A 695 -35.99 18.09 70.01
C SER A 695 -35.50 17.72 71.42
N ILE A 696 -34.26 18.10 71.79
CA ILE A 696 -33.58 17.71 73.04
C ILE A 696 -34.38 18.05 74.32
N SER A 697 -35.22 19.09 74.29
CA SER A 697 -36.07 19.49 75.44
C SER A 697 -37.34 18.64 75.60
N GLU A 698 -37.76 17.93 74.56
CA GLU A 698 -38.96 17.07 74.53
C GLU A 698 -38.63 15.57 74.65
N VAL A 699 -37.34 15.20 74.67
CA VAL A 699 -36.85 13.81 74.79
C VAL A 699 -37.42 13.08 76.02
N LYS A 700 -37.67 13.78 77.14
CA LYS A 700 -38.28 13.16 78.33
C LYS A 700 -39.74 12.75 78.13
N LYS A 701 -40.51 13.44 77.28
CA LYS A 701 -41.90 13.07 76.96
C LYS A 701 -41.97 12.02 75.85
N ILE A 702 -40.97 12.01 74.97
CA ILE A 702 -40.84 11.00 73.92
C ILE A 702 -40.40 9.65 74.50
N ILE A 703 -39.57 9.61 75.56
CA ILE A 703 -39.27 8.36 76.30
C ILE A 703 -40.55 7.71 76.86
N SER A 704 -41.49 8.50 77.42
CA SER A 704 -42.77 7.98 77.93
C SER A 704 -43.78 7.53 76.83
N ILE A 705 -43.64 8.03 75.60
CA ILE A 705 -44.46 7.62 74.46
C ILE A 705 -43.82 6.42 73.73
N ILE A 706 -42.50 6.32 73.75
CA ILE A 706 -41.76 5.15 73.25
C ILE A 706 -41.99 3.92 74.16
N GLU A 707 -42.13 4.12 75.48
CA GLU A 707 -42.56 3.05 76.41
C GLU A 707 -43.98 2.53 76.13
N SER A 708 -44.79 3.21 75.32
CA SER A 708 -46.14 2.79 74.89
C SER A 708 -46.28 2.51 73.38
N GLY A 709 -45.19 2.64 72.61
CA GLY A 709 -45.02 1.96 71.32
C GLY A 709 -45.79 2.51 70.10
N ALA A 710 -45.75 3.81 69.78
CA ALA A 710 -46.29 4.33 68.51
C ALA A 710 -45.40 5.41 67.81
N ASN A 711 -45.43 5.43 66.47
CA ASN A 711 -44.44 6.06 65.56
C ASN A 711 -44.87 7.46 65.02
N LEU A 712 -44.09 8.50 65.33
CA LEU A 712 -44.39 9.94 65.09
C LEU A 712 -44.05 10.48 63.68
N ASN A 713 -43.36 9.72 62.83
CA ASN A 713 -42.81 10.26 61.57
C ASN A 713 -43.83 10.44 60.44
N GLN A 714 -44.97 9.74 60.46
CA GLN A 714 -46.00 9.89 59.42
C GLN A 714 -46.77 11.22 59.48
N LEU A 715 -46.74 11.92 60.62
CA LEU A 715 -47.53 13.14 60.85
C LEU A 715 -46.85 14.43 60.38
N LYS A 716 -45.52 14.43 60.18
CA LYS A 716 -44.78 15.64 59.79
C LYS A 716 -44.70 15.81 58.26
N GLU A 717 -44.65 14.72 57.49
CA GLU A 717 -44.52 14.76 56.03
C GLU A 717 -45.75 15.32 55.31
N LEU A 718 -46.95 15.20 55.89
CA LEU A 718 -48.21 15.67 55.31
C LEU A 718 -48.41 17.20 55.41
N ALA A 719 -47.74 17.87 56.36
CA ALA A 719 -47.96 19.30 56.63
C ALA A 719 -47.14 20.23 55.72
N GLU A 720 -46.05 19.76 55.11
CA GLU A 720 -45.15 20.58 54.30
C GLU A 720 -45.54 20.66 52.82
N LEU A 721 -46.29 19.69 52.29
CA LEU A 721 -46.62 19.62 50.86
C LEU A 721 -47.78 20.53 50.42
N PHE A 722 -48.57 21.10 51.34
CA PHE A 722 -49.72 21.96 51.01
C PHE A 722 -49.91 23.09 52.03
N PRO A 723 -49.30 24.27 51.81
CA PRO A 723 -49.25 25.33 52.82
C PRO A 723 -50.57 26.06 53.12
N ASP A 724 -51.52 26.17 52.17
CA ASP A 724 -52.75 26.97 52.37
C ASP A 724 -54.08 26.18 52.25
N LYS A 725 -54.17 25.18 51.36
CA LYS A 725 -55.25 24.15 51.31
C LYS A 725 -54.88 23.06 50.30
N ILE A 726 -55.11 21.79 50.62
CA ILE A 726 -54.90 20.68 49.67
C ILE A 726 -56.00 20.74 48.58
N PRO A 727 -55.66 20.85 47.28
CA PRO A 727 -56.66 20.83 46.20
C PRO A 727 -57.48 19.55 46.24
N SER A 728 -58.81 19.61 46.09
CA SER A 728 -59.70 18.44 46.22
C SER A 728 -59.34 17.31 45.26
N HIS A 729 -58.96 17.62 44.02
CA HIS A 729 -58.42 16.64 43.07
C HIS A 729 -57.14 15.95 43.58
N VAL A 730 -56.25 16.66 44.28
CA VAL A 730 -55.01 16.08 44.83
C VAL A 730 -55.31 15.25 46.07
N MET A 731 -56.28 15.65 46.90
CA MET A 731 -56.82 14.79 47.95
C MET A 731 -57.50 13.56 47.38
N ASP A 732 -58.21 13.66 46.26
CA ASP A 732 -58.89 12.52 45.63
C ASP A 732 -57.87 11.54 45.04
N ILE A 733 -56.80 12.03 44.37
CA ILE A 733 -55.70 11.19 43.86
C ILE A 733 -54.84 10.65 45.00
N ALA A 734 -54.50 11.44 46.02
CA ALA A 734 -53.71 11.00 47.18
C ALA A 734 -54.51 10.07 48.11
N ARG A 735 -55.84 10.20 48.14
CA ARG A 735 -56.74 9.25 48.79
C ARG A 735 -56.84 7.97 47.96
N GLU A 736 -56.91 8.05 46.63
CA GLU A 736 -56.85 6.88 45.76
C GLU A 736 -55.49 6.15 45.86
N GLU A 737 -54.37 6.87 45.86
CA GLU A 737 -53.00 6.34 45.99
C GLU A 737 -52.70 5.87 47.42
N GLY A 738 -53.18 6.57 48.44
CA GLY A 738 -53.04 6.21 49.85
C GLY A 738 -53.96 5.07 50.29
N GLU A 739 -55.12 4.91 49.64
CA GLU A 739 -55.95 3.69 49.71
C GLU A 739 -55.24 2.55 48.97
N LYS A 740 -54.68 2.77 47.77
CA LYS A 740 -53.88 1.76 47.03
C LYS A 740 -52.62 1.32 47.79
N LYS A 741 -51.93 2.22 48.50
CA LYS A 741 -50.71 1.91 49.28
C LYS A 741 -51.01 1.20 50.59
N ARG A 742 -52.05 1.61 51.32
CA ARG A 742 -52.55 0.85 52.50
C ARG A 742 -53.11 -0.51 52.10
N ASP A 743 -53.80 -0.60 50.97
CA ASP A 743 -54.27 -1.85 50.40
C ASP A 743 -53.08 -2.73 49.94
N PHE A 744 -52.03 -2.17 49.35
CA PHE A 744 -50.79 -2.89 49.01
C PHE A 744 -50.04 -3.41 50.24
N ASP A 745 -49.82 -2.58 51.27
CA ASP A 745 -49.11 -3.00 52.50
C ASP A 745 -49.92 -4.05 53.29
N THR A 746 -51.24 -3.90 53.32
CA THR A 746 -52.16 -4.90 53.92
C THR A 746 -52.15 -6.19 53.11
N LYS A 747 -52.22 -6.12 51.77
CA LYS A 747 -52.14 -7.30 50.88
C LYS A 747 -50.78 -8.00 50.95
N SER A 748 -49.69 -7.25 51.08
CA SER A 748 -48.33 -7.76 51.21
C SER A 748 -48.11 -8.49 52.53
N LYS A 749 -48.58 -7.89 53.65
CA LYS A 749 -48.55 -8.54 54.96
C LYS A 749 -49.41 -9.80 55.01
N ILE A 750 -50.63 -9.75 54.45
CA ILE A 750 -51.49 -10.94 54.35
C ILE A 750 -50.86 -12.01 53.45
N GLY A 751 -50.22 -11.62 52.33
CA GLY A 751 -49.47 -12.54 51.47
C GLY A 751 -48.39 -13.30 52.23
N SER A 752 -47.54 -12.56 52.96
CA SER A 752 -46.47 -13.17 53.76
C SER A 752 -46.99 -14.07 54.89
N ASP A 753 -48.11 -13.73 55.52
CA ASP A 753 -48.72 -14.56 56.56
C ASP A 753 -49.30 -15.87 55.97
N VAL A 754 -49.93 -15.81 54.80
CA VAL A 754 -50.38 -17.01 54.06
C VAL A 754 -49.19 -17.86 53.61
N GLU A 755 -48.10 -17.23 53.18
CA GLU A 755 -46.89 -17.94 52.75
C GLU A 755 -46.25 -18.73 53.90
N LYS A 756 -46.16 -18.14 55.09
CA LYS A 756 -45.69 -18.83 56.30
C LYS A 756 -46.61 -19.98 56.69
N LEU A 757 -47.93 -19.77 56.62
CA LEU A 757 -48.91 -20.80 56.94
C LEU A 757 -48.80 -22.00 55.99
N PHE A 758 -48.67 -21.74 54.68
CA PHE A 758 -48.41 -22.78 53.69
C PHE A 758 -47.10 -23.52 53.96
N LYS A 759 -46.01 -22.82 54.28
CA LYS A 759 -44.72 -23.46 54.61
C LYS A 759 -44.90 -24.49 55.70
N THR A 760 -45.56 -24.10 56.81
CA THR A 760 -45.78 -24.98 57.95
C THR A 760 -46.71 -26.15 57.62
N ALA A 761 -47.81 -25.90 56.89
CA ALA A 761 -48.75 -26.94 56.48
C ALA A 761 -48.10 -27.98 55.54
N PHE A 762 -47.34 -27.50 54.55
CA PHE A 762 -46.66 -28.36 53.56
C PHE A 762 -45.51 -29.17 54.18
N GLU A 763 -44.73 -28.56 55.10
CA GLU A 763 -43.67 -29.23 55.87
C GLU A 763 -44.23 -30.40 56.69
N LYS A 764 -45.36 -30.19 57.37
CA LYS A 764 -45.98 -31.21 58.23
C LYS A 764 -46.63 -32.34 57.44
N ALA A 765 -47.35 -32.04 56.36
CA ALA A 765 -48.19 -33.02 55.68
C ALA A 765 -47.49 -33.74 54.51
N HIS A 766 -46.61 -33.06 53.76
CA HIS A 766 -46.10 -33.56 52.48
C HIS A 766 -44.59 -33.74 52.43
N LEU A 767 -43.79 -32.96 53.17
CA LEU A 767 -42.33 -33.00 53.05
C LEU A 767 -41.74 -34.37 53.44
N GLY A 768 -42.22 -34.95 54.54
CA GLY A 768 -41.81 -36.30 54.96
C GLY A 768 -42.15 -37.39 53.94
N LEU A 769 -43.34 -37.31 53.32
CA LEU A 769 -43.77 -38.23 52.27
C LEU A 769 -42.92 -38.10 50.99
N ILE A 770 -42.52 -36.87 50.66
CA ILE A 770 -41.65 -36.59 49.52
C ILE A 770 -40.28 -37.23 49.75
N VAL A 771 -39.67 -36.98 50.92
CA VAL A 771 -38.36 -37.54 51.33
C VAL A 771 -38.36 -39.08 51.28
N GLU A 772 -39.40 -39.71 51.82
CA GLU A 772 -39.56 -41.17 51.78
C GLU A 772 -39.70 -41.69 50.33
N LYS A 773 -40.57 -41.09 49.50
CA LYS A 773 -40.84 -41.57 48.14
C LYS A 773 -39.67 -41.36 47.17
N ILE A 774 -38.73 -40.47 47.45
CA ILE A 774 -37.51 -40.23 46.66
C ILE A 774 -36.26 -40.91 47.26
N ASN A 775 -36.40 -41.68 48.35
CA ASN A 775 -35.30 -42.35 49.06
C ASN A 775 -34.15 -41.39 49.45
N LEU A 776 -34.47 -40.27 50.10
CA LEU A 776 -33.47 -39.34 50.64
C LEU A 776 -33.58 -39.25 52.17
N ASP A 777 -32.53 -38.75 52.82
CA ASP A 777 -32.55 -38.44 54.26
C ASP A 777 -33.25 -37.09 54.54
N ASP A 778 -33.10 -36.11 53.64
CA ASP A 778 -33.73 -34.80 53.73
C ASP A 778 -33.80 -34.11 52.34
N VAL A 779 -34.67 -33.11 52.20
CA VAL A 779 -34.73 -32.19 51.06
C VAL A 779 -34.58 -30.76 51.54
N ASN A 780 -33.89 -29.93 50.75
CA ASN A 780 -33.70 -28.53 51.11
C ASN A 780 -34.94 -27.71 50.71
N PHE A 781 -35.84 -27.44 51.66
CA PHE A 781 -37.02 -26.59 51.47
C PHE A 781 -36.75 -25.14 51.91
N VAL A 782 -36.60 -24.25 50.93
CA VAL A 782 -36.23 -22.86 51.14
C VAL A 782 -37.41 -21.94 50.83
N TYR A 783 -37.79 -21.12 51.81
CA TYR A 783 -38.66 -19.96 51.62
C TYR A 783 -37.82 -18.75 51.20
N ALA A 784 -38.02 -18.30 49.96
CA ALA A 784 -37.32 -17.15 49.39
C ALA A 784 -38.02 -15.82 49.71
N GLY A 785 -39.33 -15.84 49.97
CA GLY A 785 -40.12 -14.66 50.40
C GLY A 785 -40.11 -13.48 49.43
N GLY A 786 -39.73 -13.71 48.17
CA GLY A 786 -39.66 -12.72 47.12
C GLY A 786 -38.73 -13.11 45.97
N GLY A 787 -39.02 -12.61 44.77
CA GLY A 787 -38.22 -12.84 43.57
C GLY A 787 -39.03 -13.47 42.44
N SER A 788 -38.45 -14.47 41.77
CA SER A 788 -39.11 -15.20 40.66
C SER A 788 -39.90 -16.43 41.11
N TYR A 789 -39.88 -16.73 42.41
CA TYR A 789 -40.60 -17.81 43.11
C TYR A 789 -40.61 -17.51 44.62
N ASP A 790 -41.52 -18.13 45.37
CA ASP A 790 -41.60 -17.97 46.82
C ASP A 790 -40.98 -19.16 47.58
N PHE A 791 -41.07 -20.37 47.03
CA PHE A 791 -40.46 -21.57 47.61
C PHE A 791 -39.64 -22.36 46.60
N ARG A 792 -38.57 -22.99 47.10
CA ARG A 792 -37.76 -23.94 46.35
C ARG A 792 -37.54 -25.19 47.17
N ILE A 793 -37.83 -26.35 46.59
CA ILE A 793 -37.50 -27.66 47.16
C ILE A 793 -36.38 -28.24 46.31
N THR A 794 -35.24 -28.57 46.92
CA THR A 794 -34.06 -29.07 46.20
C THR A 794 -33.66 -30.45 46.73
N ASN A 795 -33.42 -31.39 45.81
CA ASN A 795 -32.76 -32.65 46.11
C ASN A 795 -31.26 -32.36 46.33
N PRO A 796 -30.71 -32.52 47.55
CA PRO A 796 -29.32 -32.18 47.84
C PRO A 796 -28.31 -33.10 47.12
N VAL A 797 -28.73 -34.29 46.66
CA VAL A 797 -27.87 -35.25 45.99
C VAL A 797 -27.78 -34.97 44.49
N THR A 798 -28.91 -34.75 43.81
CA THR A 798 -28.93 -34.48 42.37
C THR A 798 -28.81 -32.99 42.03
N GLY A 799 -29.07 -32.10 42.99
CA GLY A 799 -29.16 -30.65 42.79
C GLY A 799 -30.45 -30.18 42.10
N GLN A 800 -31.32 -31.12 41.70
CA GLN A 800 -32.56 -30.81 41.00
C GLN A 800 -33.54 -30.09 41.93
N SER A 801 -34.23 -29.07 41.42
CA SER A 801 -35.08 -28.19 42.23
C SER A 801 -36.47 -28.01 41.63
N PHE A 802 -37.48 -27.99 42.49
CA PHE A 802 -38.86 -27.61 42.17
C PHE A 802 -39.18 -26.25 42.78
N TYR A 803 -39.88 -25.39 42.03
CA TYR A 803 -40.15 -24.01 42.38
C TYR A 803 -41.66 -23.76 42.50
N ILE A 804 -42.07 -23.09 43.56
CA ILE A 804 -43.48 -22.79 43.86
C ILE A 804 -43.64 -21.29 44.00
N GLU A 805 -44.54 -20.71 43.23
CA GLU A 805 -45.00 -19.32 43.34
C GLU A 805 -46.40 -19.31 43.94
N MET A 806 -46.60 -18.59 45.04
CA MET A 806 -47.86 -18.58 45.77
C MET A 806 -48.66 -17.33 45.45
N LYS A 807 -49.97 -17.50 45.26
CA LYS A 807 -50.92 -16.41 45.09
C LYS A 807 -52.10 -16.61 46.03
N SER A 808 -52.28 -15.66 46.95
CA SER A 808 -53.48 -15.59 47.79
C SER A 808 -54.47 -14.59 47.20
N VAL A 809 -55.74 -15.00 47.04
CA VAL A 809 -56.82 -14.15 46.53
C VAL A 809 -57.90 -13.94 47.59
N ARG A 810 -58.74 -12.91 47.43
CA ARG A 810 -59.86 -12.68 48.38
C ARG A 810 -60.94 -13.76 48.22
N HIS A 811 -61.76 -13.96 49.25
CA HIS A 811 -62.96 -14.79 49.14
C HIS A 811 -63.89 -14.29 48.02
N GLY A 812 -64.40 -15.18 47.19
CA GLY A 812 -65.22 -14.90 46.03
C GLY A 812 -64.50 -14.12 44.92
N ASN A 813 -63.18 -14.30 44.77
CA ASN A 813 -62.41 -13.54 43.79
C ASN A 813 -62.95 -13.72 42.36
N THR A 814 -63.02 -12.62 41.61
CA THR A 814 -63.31 -12.62 40.17
C THR A 814 -62.22 -11.90 39.37
N ASP A 815 -61.25 -11.30 40.06
CA ASP A 815 -60.24 -10.46 39.45
C ASP A 815 -59.08 -11.32 38.92
N SER A 816 -58.47 -10.89 37.82
CA SER A 816 -57.29 -11.56 37.24
C SER A 816 -56.13 -11.65 38.25
N ILE A 817 -55.38 -12.75 38.20
CA ILE A 817 -54.16 -12.94 38.98
C ILE A 817 -52.99 -12.29 38.24
N LYS A 818 -52.15 -11.53 38.97
CA LYS A 818 -51.00 -10.84 38.40
C LYS A 818 -49.69 -11.57 38.72
N LEU A 819 -48.82 -11.74 37.72
CA LEU A 819 -47.43 -12.19 37.86
C LEU A 819 -46.46 -11.08 37.48
N ALA A 820 -45.35 -10.99 38.21
CA ALA A 820 -44.21 -10.16 37.82
C ALA A 820 -43.50 -10.77 36.58
N ILE A 821 -42.79 -9.94 35.82
CA ILE A 821 -42.04 -10.42 34.64
C ILE A 821 -40.98 -11.46 35.02
N SER A 822 -40.33 -11.32 36.17
CA SER A 822 -39.37 -12.32 36.68
C SER A 822 -40.02 -13.69 36.95
N GLN A 823 -41.28 -13.71 37.37
CA GLN A 823 -42.07 -14.92 37.61
C GLN A 823 -42.52 -15.54 36.29
N LEU A 824 -42.98 -14.70 35.35
CA LEU A 824 -43.30 -15.09 33.97
C LEU A 824 -42.09 -15.72 33.26
N GLU A 825 -40.93 -15.05 33.31
CA GLU A 825 -39.66 -15.51 32.74
C GLU A 825 -39.24 -16.86 33.30
N ARG A 826 -39.37 -17.06 34.62
CA ARG A 826 -39.04 -18.34 35.23
C ARG A 826 -40.02 -19.44 34.83
N ALA A 827 -41.31 -19.14 34.75
CA ALA A 827 -42.35 -20.09 34.37
C ALA A 827 -42.17 -20.63 32.93
N VAL A 828 -41.75 -19.78 31.99
CA VAL A 828 -41.56 -20.14 30.58
C VAL A 828 -40.17 -20.66 30.25
N ASN A 829 -39.17 -20.41 31.11
CA ASN A 829 -37.80 -20.84 30.88
C ASN A 829 -37.74 -22.37 30.72
N PRO A 830 -37.22 -22.91 29.60
CA PRO A 830 -37.19 -24.35 29.34
C PRO A 830 -36.56 -25.19 30.46
N LYS A 831 -35.60 -24.61 31.20
CA LYS A 831 -34.94 -25.26 32.35
C LYS A 831 -35.87 -25.48 33.54
N TYR A 832 -36.85 -24.60 33.72
CA TYR A 832 -37.74 -24.58 34.89
C TYR A 832 -39.21 -24.88 34.54
N LYS A 833 -39.58 -24.87 33.25
CA LYS A 833 -40.96 -25.00 32.74
C LYS A 833 -41.69 -26.24 33.28
N GLU A 834 -40.99 -27.36 33.43
CA GLU A 834 -41.53 -28.60 33.99
C GLU A 834 -41.37 -28.72 35.52
N HIS A 835 -40.63 -27.80 36.15
CA HIS A 835 -40.29 -27.80 37.57
C HIS A 835 -40.76 -26.53 38.30
N TYR A 836 -41.79 -25.87 37.76
CA TYR A 836 -42.34 -24.63 38.29
C TYR A 836 -43.87 -24.71 38.34
N CYS A 837 -44.47 -24.19 39.40
CA CYS A 837 -45.93 -24.13 39.53
C CYS A 837 -46.42 -22.85 40.19
N ILE A 838 -47.72 -22.58 40.00
CA ILE A 838 -48.46 -21.58 40.78
C ILE A 838 -49.33 -22.32 41.80
N ALA A 839 -49.16 -21.98 43.07
CA ALA A 839 -50.00 -22.43 44.18
C ALA A 839 -50.99 -21.31 44.52
N LEU A 840 -52.27 -21.54 44.23
CA LEU A 840 -53.34 -20.57 44.38
C LEU A 840 -54.21 -20.95 45.57
N ILE A 841 -54.42 -20.00 46.50
CA ILE A 841 -55.34 -20.19 47.62
C ILE A 841 -56.33 -19.03 47.70
N GLU A 842 -57.60 -19.39 47.84
CA GLU A 842 -58.65 -18.43 48.17
C GLU A 842 -58.69 -18.25 49.68
N ARG A 843 -58.63 -17.00 50.15
CA ARG A 843 -58.68 -16.70 51.58
C ARG A 843 -60.12 -16.78 52.10
N THR A 844 -60.26 -17.07 53.39
CA THR A 844 -61.50 -16.88 54.15
C THR A 844 -61.86 -15.39 54.27
N LYS A 845 -63.06 -15.10 54.79
CA LYS A 845 -63.49 -13.71 55.06
C LYS A 845 -62.66 -13.04 56.17
N ASP A 846 -62.16 -13.80 57.14
CA ASP A 846 -61.21 -13.36 58.16
C ASP A 846 -59.97 -14.28 58.13
N ILE A 847 -58.78 -13.68 57.94
CA ILE A 847 -57.50 -14.40 57.79
C ILE A 847 -57.18 -15.29 58.99
N LYS A 848 -57.73 -14.99 60.18
CA LYS A 848 -57.56 -15.78 61.40
C LYS A 848 -58.23 -17.15 61.32
N ASP A 849 -59.18 -17.33 60.41
CA ASP A 849 -59.87 -18.60 60.17
C ASP A 849 -59.10 -19.52 59.21
N MET A 850 -57.95 -19.07 58.69
CA MET A 850 -57.04 -19.92 57.93
C MET A 850 -56.04 -20.59 58.86
N ASP A 851 -56.14 -21.90 59.00
CA ASP A 851 -55.16 -22.75 59.66
C ASP A 851 -54.48 -23.69 58.66
N GLU A 852 -53.63 -24.60 59.15
CA GLU A 852 -52.89 -25.55 58.32
C GLU A 852 -53.83 -26.49 57.54
N ASP A 853 -54.91 -26.95 58.17
CA ASP A 853 -55.90 -27.84 57.55
C ASP A 853 -56.65 -27.13 56.42
N TYR A 854 -57.06 -25.87 56.64
CA TYR A 854 -57.68 -25.05 55.61
C TYR A 854 -56.80 -24.91 54.37
N VAL A 855 -55.48 -24.69 54.56
CA VAL A 855 -54.54 -24.60 53.44
C VAL A 855 -54.48 -25.92 52.67
N LEU A 856 -54.37 -27.06 53.35
CA LEU A 856 -54.29 -28.36 52.68
C LEU A 856 -55.58 -28.69 51.90
N GLU A 857 -56.75 -28.31 52.40
CA GLU A 857 -58.03 -28.57 51.74
C GLU A 857 -58.31 -27.64 50.54
N ASN A 858 -57.90 -26.37 50.64
CA ASN A 858 -58.34 -25.33 49.71
C ASN A 858 -57.25 -24.87 48.72
N LEU A 859 -56.01 -25.32 48.87
CA LEU A 859 -54.94 -25.00 47.93
C LEU A 859 -55.20 -25.65 46.55
N LYS A 860 -55.05 -24.82 45.51
CA LYS A 860 -55.15 -25.20 44.11
C LYS A 860 -53.76 -25.14 43.46
N PHE A 861 -53.36 -26.22 42.84
CA PHE A 861 -52.05 -26.38 42.21
C PHE A 861 -52.16 -26.25 40.69
N ILE A 862 -51.38 -25.35 40.09
CA ILE A 862 -51.32 -25.18 38.63
C ILE A 862 -49.92 -25.62 38.15
N PRO A 863 -49.78 -26.82 37.57
CA PRO A 863 -48.50 -27.31 37.06
C PRO A 863 -48.09 -26.59 35.77
N SER A 864 -46.79 -26.38 35.60
CA SER A 864 -46.18 -25.93 34.33
C SER A 864 -46.91 -24.77 33.65
N PRO A 865 -47.15 -23.66 34.36
CA PRO A 865 -47.91 -22.53 33.81
C PRO A 865 -47.25 -21.93 32.56
N GLY A 866 -45.95 -22.17 32.35
CA GLY A 866 -45.23 -21.80 31.13
C GLY A 866 -45.88 -22.29 29.83
N ILE A 867 -46.67 -23.36 29.83
CA ILE A 867 -47.37 -23.88 28.64
C ILE A 867 -48.34 -22.84 28.07
N PHE A 868 -49.06 -22.11 28.92
CA PHE A 868 -50.03 -21.11 28.49
C PHE A 868 -49.52 -19.66 28.66
N LEU A 869 -48.37 -19.47 29.28
CA LEU A 869 -47.74 -18.16 29.49
C LEU A 869 -46.70 -17.79 28.43
N GLU A 870 -46.29 -18.74 27.59
CA GLU A 870 -45.24 -18.55 26.57
C GLU A 870 -45.56 -17.44 25.58
N SER A 871 -46.82 -17.34 25.12
CA SER A 871 -47.23 -16.27 24.20
C SER A 871 -47.12 -14.88 24.82
N VAL A 872 -47.49 -14.73 26.10
CA VAL A 872 -47.40 -13.46 26.84
C VAL A 872 -45.93 -13.06 27.06
N TYR A 873 -45.06 -14.04 27.30
CA TYR A 873 -43.62 -13.79 27.39
C TYR A 873 -43.02 -13.33 26.06
N GLU A 874 -43.37 -13.98 24.96
CA GLU A 874 -42.91 -13.58 23.63
C GLU A 874 -43.43 -12.20 23.22
N ASP A 875 -44.66 -11.85 23.61
CA ASP A 875 -45.18 -10.49 23.35
C ASP A 875 -44.43 -9.43 24.17
N HIS A 876 -44.11 -9.71 25.44
CA HIS A 876 -43.25 -8.85 26.24
C HIS A 876 -41.85 -8.70 25.62
N LYS A 877 -41.25 -9.79 25.13
CA LYS A 877 -39.96 -9.78 24.44
C LYS A 877 -40.00 -8.96 23.16
N LYS A 878 -41.06 -9.09 22.33
CA LYS A 878 -41.26 -8.25 21.14
C LYS A 878 -41.39 -6.77 21.49
N VAL A 879 -42.07 -6.43 22.59
CA VAL A 879 -42.18 -5.04 23.06
C VAL A 879 -40.78 -4.49 23.41
N ILE A 880 -39.96 -5.25 24.14
CA ILE A 880 -38.57 -4.87 24.44
C ILE A 880 -37.71 -4.79 23.17
N GLU A 881 -37.80 -5.75 22.25
CA GLU A 881 -37.03 -5.76 20.99
C GLU A 881 -37.48 -4.70 19.98
N SER A 882 -38.73 -4.24 20.07
CA SER A 882 -39.25 -3.14 19.23
C SER A 882 -38.77 -1.76 19.69
N THR A 883 -38.24 -1.64 20.91
CA THR A 883 -37.63 -0.42 21.42
C THR A 883 -36.18 -0.26 20.90
N SER A 884 -36.09 0.22 19.65
CA SER A 884 -34.91 0.68 18.89
C SER A 884 -34.06 -0.33 18.12
N ARG A 885 -34.07 -0.17 16.77
CA ARG A 885 -33.18 -0.87 15.81
C ARG A 885 -32.06 0.01 15.23
N ALA A 886 -31.89 1.25 15.71
CA ALA A 886 -30.83 2.16 15.26
C ALA A 886 -29.60 2.06 16.18
N LYS A 887 -28.39 2.03 15.60
CA LYS A 887 -27.12 1.99 16.37
C LYS A 887 -26.76 3.35 16.97
N GLU A 888 -27.22 4.44 16.37
CA GLU A 888 -26.83 5.80 16.75
C GLU A 888 -27.74 6.45 17.82
N ALA A 889 -28.95 5.93 18.08
CA ALA A 889 -29.86 6.44 19.11
C ALA A 889 -30.83 5.36 19.61
N LYS A 890 -31.17 5.37 20.91
CA LYS A 890 -32.14 4.44 21.51
C LYS A 890 -33.37 5.17 22.04
N LEU A 891 -34.56 4.66 21.68
CA LEU A 891 -35.81 5.00 22.33
C LEU A 891 -35.79 4.44 23.76
N LEU A 892 -35.88 5.29 24.78
CA LEU A 892 -35.89 4.91 26.19
C LEU A 892 -37.32 5.02 26.74
N MET A 893 -37.87 3.91 27.22
CA MET A 893 -39.14 3.89 27.95
C MET A 893 -38.84 3.87 29.45
N LEU A 894 -39.05 5.00 30.12
CA LEU A 894 -38.79 5.18 31.56
C LEU A 894 -40.09 4.97 32.36
N ASN A 895 -40.02 4.21 33.45
CA ASN A 895 -41.10 3.95 34.42
C ASN A 895 -42.30 3.08 33.98
N ALA A 896 -42.13 2.17 33.00
CA ALA A 896 -43.19 1.20 32.64
C ALA A 896 -43.10 -0.09 33.51
N ASP A 897 -44.13 -0.39 34.30
CA ASP A 897 -44.24 -1.66 35.05
C ASP A 897 -45.06 -2.68 34.25
N PHE A 898 -44.39 -3.69 33.68
CA PHE A 898 -45.07 -4.79 33.00
C PHE A 898 -45.47 -5.89 34.00
N ARG A 899 -46.69 -6.42 33.84
CA ARG A 899 -47.23 -7.55 34.62
C ARG A 899 -47.99 -8.47 33.68
N CYS A 900 -47.84 -9.77 33.87
CA CYS A 900 -48.73 -10.76 33.25
C CYS A 900 -50.02 -10.82 34.05
N SER A 901 -51.17 -10.68 33.38
CA SER A 901 -52.50 -10.79 33.98
C SER A 901 -53.17 -12.05 33.44
N ILE A 902 -53.60 -12.94 34.34
CA ILE A 902 -54.19 -14.23 34.02
C ILE A 902 -55.61 -14.26 34.55
N ASP A 903 -56.57 -14.69 33.72
CA ASP A 903 -57.95 -14.85 34.16
C ASP A 903 -58.07 -15.88 35.31
N TYR A 904 -58.79 -15.50 36.36
CA TYR A 904 -58.90 -16.31 37.57
C TYR A 904 -59.71 -17.60 37.34
N LYS A 905 -60.79 -17.54 36.55
CA LYS A 905 -61.60 -18.73 36.24
C LYS A 905 -60.82 -19.71 35.38
N PHE A 906 -60.01 -19.21 34.44
CA PHE A 906 -59.08 -20.01 33.65
C PHE A 906 -58.03 -20.73 34.53
N LEU A 907 -57.43 -20.04 35.51
CA LEU A 907 -56.48 -20.68 36.43
C LEU A 907 -57.15 -21.76 37.28
N LEU A 908 -58.37 -21.50 37.78
CA LEU A 908 -59.14 -22.49 38.54
C LEU A 908 -59.49 -23.72 37.68
N SER A 909 -59.92 -23.54 36.43
CA SER A 909 -60.27 -24.66 35.54
C SER A 909 -59.07 -25.54 35.17
N ASN A 910 -57.85 -25.00 35.26
CA ASN A 910 -56.59 -25.73 35.00
C ASN A 910 -55.89 -26.17 36.29
N SER A 911 -56.53 -25.97 37.45
CA SER A 911 -55.96 -26.31 38.73
C SER A 911 -56.23 -27.77 39.12
N LYS A 912 -55.33 -28.28 39.96
CA LYS A 912 -55.34 -29.61 40.54
C LYS A 912 -55.34 -29.50 42.07
N LEU A 913 -55.53 -30.63 42.75
CA LEU A 913 -55.51 -30.69 44.21
C LEU A 913 -54.07 -30.74 44.74
N ILE A 914 -53.89 -30.46 46.03
CA ILE A 914 -52.56 -30.44 46.66
C ILE A 914 -51.80 -31.78 46.57
N GLY A 915 -52.50 -32.92 46.52
CA GLY A 915 -51.86 -34.23 46.31
C GLY A 915 -51.13 -34.34 44.97
N ASP A 916 -51.58 -33.62 43.94
CA ASP A 916 -50.90 -33.57 42.64
C ASP A 916 -49.63 -32.71 42.69
N LEU A 917 -49.56 -31.73 43.60
CA LEU A 917 -48.34 -30.96 43.86
C LEU A 917 -47.26 -31.85 44.46
N GLU A 918 -47.59 -32.71 45.44
CA GLU A 918 -46.66 -33.70 45.99
C GLU A 918 -46.06 -34.59 44.89
N ILE A 919 -46.92 -35.13 44.02
CA ILE A 919 -46.49 -35.99 42.91
C ILE A 919 -45.59 -35.23 41.92
N ALA A 920 -45.93 -33.98 41.60
CA ALA A 920 -45.15 -33.15 40.70
C ALA A 920 -43.75 -32.82 41.27
N VAL A 921 -43.68 -32.55 42.58
CA VAL A 921 -42.40 -32.35 43.29
C VAL A 921 -41.58 -33.64 43.24
N ILE A 922 -42.15 -34.80 43.60
CA ILE A 922 -41.46 -36.10 43.58
C ILE A 922 -40.91 -36.41 42.19
N LYS A 923 -41.74 -36.25 41.15
CA LYS A 923 -41.32 -36.50 39.77
C LYS A 923 -40.15 -35.60 39.38
N SER A 924 -40.24 -34.32 39.74
CA SER A 924 -39.20 -33.32 39.44
C SER A 924 -37.91 -33.54 40.22
N LEU A 925 -37.94 -34.13 41.40
CA LEU A 925 -36.73 -34.38 42.19
C LEU A 925 -36.06 -35.72 41.86
N LYS A 926 -36.76 -36.63 41.16
CA LYS A 926 -36.23 -37.91 40.64
C LYS A 926 -35.63 -37.82 39.24
N SER A 927 -36.16 -36.92 38.40
CA SER A 927 -35.58 -36.55 37.10
C SER A 927 -34.22 -35.91 37.29
#